data_AF-A0A1V6B6Y6-F1
#
_entry.id   AF-A0A1V6B6Y6-F1
#
_cell.length_a   1.000
_cell.length_b   1.000
_cell.length_c   1.000
_cell.angle_alpha   90.00
_cell.angle_beta   90.00
_cell.angle_gamma   90.00
#
_symmetry.space_group_name_H-M   'P 1'
#
loop_
_entity.id
_entity.type
_entity.pdbx_description
1 polymer ?
#
loop_
_entity_poly.entity_id
_entity_poly.type
_entity_poly.pdbx_seq_one_letter_code
_entity_poly.pdbx_strand_id
1 'polypeptide(L)'
;MMKKVFSIITLFVLLLTLGACGDSKKIRVTFESNGGSSIGAIILSEPKEIAEFDDPVKEGYFFTGWFTDKELTKPFNFATKISESIKLYAGWTQQVAVRFNTKTSASVPTVVLGNDGGTVNKPADPQRSGYRFGGWFYGKPGLTTYEPAPVEFPLTVTKSTTLYAYWEPINSKAVTYSKGETYTSTLQSSSALILNPLVYQWSHEDTLIDMLVTPLYSTEVDWDKAIEEGVADYYGDFSKILAAEYSIEALDYRNIKVGAAKYPVDSKGDEHLTPDGTYDREGATKFKDKEWTIEIRPDLKFEDGTPITAHTFEYSLKQYLDPNQGNYRATIFYKNPETNKNGYPVLGAEEYLKGTGSWDDVGFEVISDYVFKVTFFEEVTQSAAVGFGNSLRLVHPTEYAKSLDNNGRNSKYGTPTNPYISYGSYIIKSWDANQKLVFNKNYDYVAKETINYKCQVIEIVPDLAKAYELFKDGVTNVLGLTNDYYAEFAEDPNLYKSWDGYPQYLVINTAKSKLAENANVHPTIMNDPRFRQALFYGFNRNYFADFVYAPNTATTLPIPLDTKAYIQDPLFYSQSPNHLAVLAKHGIAPETNGYIPERAIALFNDAYNDWLAEGNTGPVTLKVIAASGSTLVEKMMAYVKNSLEELFGSDRIVLNIVWADQTTTSAAQANWDFDIALSSIGFGASYGVQWQFPAISFMGALVGAAQLGLSQPYQYDPETDSNVYAPYFEEELEVDLMATYEYLIDLKAQTDPEDWMDDYQYFLDALEATEDKPAGIYRGTVADMGEILAMRYNPYDGTAAQPFPGATSEIWKIVAEFEDIFLEYVPLIPTVTRSSATVYKPNVKILWTHYSSAFGWGSQRYRYLTTDPDFSQGLYNSFAPRA
;
A
#
# COMPACT_ATOMS: atom_id res chain seq x y z
N MET A 1 -61.12 -13.19 25.25
CA MET A 1 -62.19 -13.47 26.23
C MET A 1 -63.08 -14.57 25.65
N MET A 2 -63.33 -15.65 26.41
CA MET A 2 -64.34 -16.71 26.19
C MET A 2 -64.16 -17.63 24.94
N LYS A 3 -63.65 -18.87 25.05
CA LYS A 3 -64.28 -20.13 25.52
C LYS A 3 -65.56 -20.54 24.76
N LYS A 4 -65.48 -21.74 24.15
CA LYS A 4 -66.46 -22.87 24.22
C LYS A 4 -67.77 -22.62 23.39
N VAL A 5 -68.51 -23.58 22.79
CA VAL A 5 -68.74 -25.03 23.00
C VAL A 5 -69.87 -25.52 22.05
N PHE A 6 -69.90 -26.85 21.73
CA PHE A 6 -71.07 -27.71 21.33
C PHE A 6 -71.69 -27.47 19.93
N SER A 7 -72.38 -28.39 19.22
CA SER A 7 -73.13 -29.62 19.54
C SER A 7 -73.57 -30.27 18.19
N ILE A 8 -73.49 -31.59 17.95
CA ILE A 8 -74.51 -32.65 18.18
C ILE A 8 -75.47 -32.95 16.97
N ILE A 9 -75.76 -34.26 16.82
CA ILE A 9 -76.93 -34.98 16.20
C ILE A 9 -76.90 -35.25 14.68
N THR A 10 -77.35 -36.38 14.08
CA THR A 10 -77.65 -37.81 14.38
C THR A 10 -78.18 -38.41 13.04
N LEU A 11 -78.22 -39.75 12.92
CA LEU A 11 -79.14 -40.58 12.08
C LEU A 11 -78.61 -40.88 10.64
N PHE A 12 -78.40 -42.13 10.21
CA PHE A 12 -79.40 -43.22 10.09
C PHE A 12 -78.73 -44.63 10.08
N VAL A 13 -79.51 -45.63 10.50
CA VAL A 13 -79.13 -47.03 10.83
C VAL A 13 -79.49 -48.00 9.70
N LEU A 14 -78.91 -49.22 9.78
CA LEU A 14 -79.14 -50.51 9.07
C LEU A 14 -78.17 -50.76 7.88
N LEU A 15 -77.44 -51.88 7.80
CA LEU A 15 -77.77 -53.27 8.12
C LEU A 15 -76.52 -54.06 8.54
N LEU A 16 -76.68 -54.93 9.54
CA LEU A 16 -75.74 -55.95 10.02
C LEU A 16 -76.11 -57.30 9.37
N THR A 17 -75.16 -58.02 8.79
CA THR A 17 -75.12 -59.50 8.85
C THR A 17 -73.68 -60.03 8.73
N LEU A 18 -73.39 -60.98 9.61
CA LEU A 18 -72.13 -61.70 9.83
C LEU A 18 -71.71 -62.62 8.67
N GLY A 19 -70.42 -62.93 8.59
CA GLY A 19 -69.91 -64.08 7.85
C GLY A 19 -68.39 -64.23 8.00
N ALA A 20 -67.98 -65.22 8.79
CA ALA A 20 -66.59 -65.56 9.10
C ALA A 20 -65.76 -65.96 7.86
N CYS A 21 -64.45 -65.67 7.89
CA CYS A 21 -63.34 -66.63 7.72
C CYS A 21 -62.07 -65.91 7.22
N GLY A 22 -60.96 -66.13 7.93
CA GLY A 22 -59.61 -65.79 7.51
C GLY A 22 -59.08 -64.48 8.07
N ASP A 23 -58.21 -64.56 9.08
CA ASP A 23 -57.13 -63.58 9.23
C ASP A 23 -56.24 -63.70 7.98
N SER A 24 -56.69 -63.12 6.86
CA SER A 24 -55.83 -62.93 5.71
C SER A 24 -54.71 -62.02 6.17
N LYS A 25 -53.47 -62.54 6.13
CA LYS A 25 -52.27 -61.78 6.46
C LYS A 25 -52.23 -60.56 5.53
N LYS A 26 -52.73 -59.41 6.00
CA LYS A 26 -52.82 -58.19 5.22
C LYS A 26 -51.40 -57.74 4.88
N ILE A 27 -51.10 -57.67 3.60
CA ILE A 27 -49.83 -57.16 3.10
C ILE A 27 -49.94 -55.64 3.10
N ARG A 28 -49.06 -54.98 3.87
CA ARG A 28 -49.04 -53.52 4.00
C ARG A 28 -47.83 -52.96 3.26
N VAL A 29 -48.10 -52.12 2.27
CA VAL A 29 -47.09 -51.30 1.59
C VAL A 29 -47.09 -49.92 2.27
N THR A 30 -45.96 -49.55 2.86
CA THR A 30 -45.78 -48.23 3.50
C THR A 30 -44.79 -47.41 2.72
N PHE A 31 -44.95 -46.09 2.74
CA PHE A 31 -44.12 -45.15 2.00
C PHE A 31 -43.39 -44.24 2.99
N GLU A 32 -42.07 -44.19 2.88
CA GLU A 32 -41.21 -43.22 3.54
C GLU A 32 -40.82 -42.18 2.48
N SER A 33 -41.46 -41.00 2.53
CA SER A 33 -41.31 -39.96 1.51
C SER A 33 -39.96 -39.23 1.59
N ASN A 34 -39.12 -39.51 2.60
CA ASN A 34 -37.80 -38.88 2.76
C ASN A 34 -37.85 -37.34 2.65
N GLY A 35 -38.87 -36.76 3.29
CA GLY A 35 -39.11 -35.31 3.33
C GLY A 35 -40.02 -34.76 2.24
N GLY A 36 -40.57 -35.59 1.34
CA GLY A 36 -41.66 -35.20 0.43
C GLY A 36 -43.05 -35.35 1.04
N SER A 37 -44.10 -35.03 0.27
CA SER A 37 -45.50 -35.16 0.69
C SER A 37 -45.86 -36.58 1.14
N SER A 38 -46.68 -36.70 2.19
CA SER A 38 -47.05 -37.98 2.77
C SER A 38 -47.95 -38.81 1.85
N ILE A 39 -47.63 -40.10 1.69
CA ILE A 39 -48.46 -41.05 0.95
C ILE A 39 -49.05 -42.08 1.91
N GLY A 40 -50.36 -42.30 1.80
CA GLY A 40 -51.08 -43.29 2.62
C GLY A 40 -50.62 -44.71 2.32
N ALA A 41 -50.59 -45.56 3.35
CA ALA A 41 -50.24 -46.97 3.18
C ALA A 41 -51.30 -47.72 2.34
N ILE A 42 -50.85 -48.57 1.43
CA ILE A 42 -51.73 -49.45 0.64
C ILE A 42 -51.83 -50.81 1.34
N ILE A 43 -53.05 -51.34 1.45
CA ILE A 43 -53.33 -52.62 2.08
C ILE A 43 -53.84 -53.61 1.04
N LEU A 44 -53.16 -54.75 0.89
CA LEU A 44 -53.52 -55.81 -0.05
C LEU A 44 -54.06 -57.03 0.72
N SER A 45 -55.15 -57.60 0.22
CA SER A 45 -55.80 -58.79 0.80
C SER A 45 -55.17 -60.11 0.31
N GLU A 46 -54.37 -60.06 -0.76
CA GLU A 46 -53.64 -61.17 -1.38
C GLU A 46 -52.41 -60.63 -2.14
N PRO A 47 -51.40 -61.46 -2.46
CA PRO A 47 -50.23 -61.05 -3.24
C PRO A 47 -50.60 -60.55 -4.64
N LYS A 48 -50.33 -59.27 -4.92
CA LYS A 48 -50.56 -58.65 -6.24
C LYS A 48 -49.64 -57.46 -6.48
N GLU A 49 -49.60 -56.99 -7.72
CA GLU A 49 -48.96 -55.72 -8.09
C GLU A 49 -49.78 -54.54 -7.55
N ILE A 50 -49.11 -53.42 -7.29
CA ILE A 50 -49.77 -52.14 -6.97
C ILE A 50 -49.74 -51.26 -8.22
N ALA A 51 -50.84 -50.54 -8.46
CA ALA A 51 -50.86 -49.54 -9.52
C ALA A 51 -49.95 -48.37 -9.16
N GLU A 52 -49.36 -47.74 -10.17
CA GLU A 52 -48.71 -46.43 -10.02
C GLU A 52 -49.73 -45.39 -9.54
N PHE A 53 -49.24 -44.41 -8.79
CA PHE A 53 -50.01 -43.34 -8.17
C PHE A 53 -49.20 -42.04 -8.24
N ASP A 54 -49.82 -40.91 -7.91
CA ASP A 54 -49.15 -39.60 -7.98
C ASP A 54 -47.87 -39.57 -7.14
N ASP A 55 -46.77 -39.14 -7.77
CA ASP A 55 -45.48 -39.02 -7.11
C ASP A 55 -45.54 -38.07 -5.91
N PRO A 56 -44.78 -38.34 -4.84
CA PRO A 56 -44.67 -37.38 -3.76
C PRO A 56 -43.99 -36.10 -4.27
N VAL A 57 -44.31 -34.97 -3.65
CA VAL A 57 -43.71 -33.67 -3.99
C VAL A 57 -42.78 -33.21 -2.87
N LYS A 58 -41.56 -32.78 -3.23
CA LYS A 58 -40.58 -32.17 -2.33
C LYS A 58 -40.05 -30.89 -2.99
N GLU A 59 -40.26 -29.75 -2.34
CA GLU A 59 -39.85 -28.45 -2.89
C GLU A 59 -38.33 -28.42 -3.16
N GLY A 60 -37.95 -28.07 -4.40
CA GLY A 60 -36.55 -28.01 -4.84
C GLY A 60 -35.92 -29.34 -5.25
N TYR A 61 -36.72 -30.42 -5.40
CA TYR A 61 -36.23 -31.74 -5.81
C TYR A 61 -37.14 -32.40 -6.86
N PHE A 62 -36.55 -33.13 -7.81
CA PHE A 62 -37.28 -34.08 -8.65
C PHE A 62 -37.35 -35.44 -7.97
N PHE A 63 -38.52 -36.07 -8.01
CA PHE A 63 -38.70 -37.45 -7.58
C PHE A 63 -38.02 -38.39 -8.57
N THR A 64 -37.16 -39.30 -8.09
CA THR A 64 -36.40 -40.22 -8.95
C THR A 64 -36.91 -41.65 -8.92
N GLY A 65 -37.92 -41.94 -8.09
CA GLY A 65 -38.53 -43.26 -7.98
C GLY A 65 -38.58 -43.78 -6.54
N TRP A 66 -39.25 -44.92 -6.37
CA TRP A 66 -39.32 -45.65 -5.12
C TRP A 66 -38.23 -46.70 -5.03
N PHE A 67 -37.68 -46.92 -3.83
CA PHE A 67 -36.62 -47.88 -3.56
C PHE A 67 -37.03 -48.83 -2.44
N THR A 68 -36.52 -50.06 -2.49
CA THR A 68 -36.84 -51.11 -1.49
C THR A 68 -35.93 -51.08 -0.27
N ASP A 69 -34.86 -50.30 -0.33
CA ASP A 69 -33.85 -50.10 0.70
C ASP A 69 -33.71 -48.62 1.06
N LYS A 70 -33.19 -48.35 2.27
CA LYS A 70 -33.07 -46.97 2.79
C LYS A 70 -31.92 -46.21 2.11
N GLU A 71 -30.95 -46.96 1.60
CA GLU A 71 -29.73 -46.50 0.93
C GLU A 71 -29.99 -46.08 -0.53
N LEU A 72 -31.22 -46.28 -1.03
CA LEU A 72 -31.68 -45.89 -2.37
C LEU A 72 -30.89 -46.55 -3.50
N THR A 73 -30.48 -47.81 -3.32
CA THR A 73 -29.68 -48.55 -4.31
C THR A 73 -30.49 -49.58 -5.11
N LYS A 74 -31.66 -49.99 -4.62
CA LYS A 74 -32.52 -51.02 -5.22
C LYS A 74 -33.87 -50.43 -5.65
N PRO A 75 -34.01 -49.96 -6.90
CA PRO A 75 -35.25 -49.36 -7.38
C PRO A 75 -36.39 -50.38 -7.35
N PHE A 76 -37.55 -49.92 -6.90
CA PHE A 76 -38.78 -50.70 -6.88
C PHE A 76 -39.45 -50.66 -8.26
N ASN A 77 -39.80 -51.83 -8.78
CA ASN A 77 -40.53 -51.98 -10.05
C ASN A 77 -41.99 -52.32 -9.75
N PHE A 78 -42.92 -51.45 -10.19
CA PHE A 78 -44.37 -51.59 -9.97
C PHE A 78 -44.99 -52.85 -10.60
N ALA A 79 -44.33 -53.45 -11.61
CA ALA A 79 -44.73 -54.74 -12.17
C ALA A 79 -44.37 -55.94 -11.27
N THR A 80 -43.77 -55.72 -10.10
CA THR A 80 -43.43 -56.78 -9.15
C THR A 80 -44.61 -57.09 -8.25
N LYS A 81 -45.03 -58.37 -8.21
CA LYS A 81 -46.04 -58.84 -7.24
C LYS A 81 -45.49 -58.74 -5.82
N ILE A 82 -46.21 -58.03 -4.96
CA ILE A 82 -45.85 -57.86 -3.54
C ILE A 82 -46.52 -58.97 -2.73
N SER A 83 -45.73 -59.92 -2.21
CA SER A 83 -46.22 -61.05 -1.40
C SER A 83 -46.04 -60.88 0.11
N GLU A 84 -45.26 -59.88 0.55
CA GLU A 84 -45.03 -59.55 1.96
C GLU A 84 -45.06 -58.04 2.20
N SER A 85 -45.31 -57.61 3.44
CA SER A 85 -45.36 -56.18 3.77
C SER A 85 -44.00 -55.53 3.53
N ILE A 86 -43.98 -54.42 2.80
CA ILE A 86 -42.75 -53.71 2.38
C ILE A 86 -42.86 -52.23 2.73
N LYS A 87 -41.71 -51.60 2.97
CA LYS A 87 -41.58 -50.15 3.05
C LYS A 87 -40.78 -49.67 1.84
N LEU A 88 -41.35 -48.73 1.09
CA LEU A 88 -40.72 -48.09 -0.05
C LEU A 88 -40.20 -46.71 0.35
N TYR A 89 -39.00 -46.37 -0.10
CA TYR A 89 -38.30 -45.12 0.22
C TYR A 89 -38.21 -44.25 -1.04
N ALA A 90 -38.61 -42.98 -0.94
CA ALA A 90 -38.57 -42.06 -2.07
C ALA A 90 -37.13 -41.58 -2.36
N GLY A 91 -36.71 -41.65 -3.62
CA GLY A 91 -35.49 -41.04 -4.12
C GLY A 91 -35.73 -39.61 -4.63
N TRP A 92 -34.72 -38.75 -4.47
CA TRP A 92 -34.79 -37.33 -4.83
C TRP A 92 -33.48 -36.86 -5.46
N THR A 93 -33.56 -36.06 -6.52
CA THR A 93 -32.43 -35.28 -7.06
C THR A 93 -32.72 -33.79 -6.93
N GLN A 94 -31.75 -33.01 -6.47
CA GLN A 94 -31.92 -31.57 -6.26
C GLN A 94 -32.07 -30.83 -7.60
N GLN A 95 -33.06 -29.94 -7.68
CA GLN A 95 -33.27 -29.07 -8.85
C GLN A 95 -32.19 -28.00 -8.92
N VAL A 96 -31.66 -27.75 -10.12
CA VAL A 96 -30.86 -26.56 -10.38
C VAL A 96 -31.81 -25.37 -10.54
N ALA A 97 -31.55 -24.26 -9.85
CA ALA A 97 -32.37 -23.07 -9.93
C ALA A 97 -31.55 -21.78 -9.92
N VAL A 98 -31.98 -20.79 -10.72
CA VAL A 98 -31.44 -19.43 -10.69
C VAL A 98 -32.41 -18.54 -9.93
N ARG A 99 -31.93 -17.96 -8.83
CA ARG A 99 -32.66 -17.00 -7.99
C ARG A 99 -32.17 -15.59 -8.27
N PHE A 100 -33.07 -14.63 -8.12
CA PHE A 100 -32.82 -13.22 -8.39
C PHE A 100 -33.12 -12.39 -7.15
N ASN A 101 -32.07 -11.92 -6.47
CA ASN A 101 -32.17 -11.03 -5.33
C ASN A 101 -32.14 -9.57 -5.81
N THR A 102 -33.30 -8.92 -5.81
CA THR A 102 -33.43 -7.54 -6.29
C THR A 102 -32.80 -6.50 -5.35
N LYS A 103 -32.39 -6.90 -4.13
CA LYS A 103 -32.01 -5.99 -3.02
C LYS A 103 -33.06 -4.92 -2.70
N THR A 104 -34.31 -5.21 -3.04
CA THR A 104 -35.46 -4.37 -2.75
C THR A 104 -36.60 -5.27 -2.28
N SER A 105 -37.77 -4.70 -2.01
CA SER A 105 -38.97 -5.48 -1.75
C SER A 105 -39.56 -6.15 -3.01
N ALA A 106 -39.08 -5.82 -4.21
CA ALA A 106 -39.56 -6.44 -5.44
C ALA A 106 -39.07 -7.89 -5.58
N SER A 107 -39.91 -8.79 -6.07
CA SER A 107 -39.55 -10.20 -6.32
C SER A 107 -39.45 -10.47 -7.82
N VAL A 108 -38.40 -11.17 -8.23
CA VAL A 108 -38.27 -11.74 -9.57
C VAL A 108 -38.46 -13.27 -9.44
N PRO A 109 -39.28 -13.91 -10.29
CA PRO A 109 -39.52 -15.35 -10.21
C PRO A 109 -38.23 -16.17 -10.30
N THR A 110 -38.14 -17.23 -9.49
CA THR A 110 -37.05 -18.21 -9.58
C THR A 110 -37.21 -19.03 -10.86
N VAL A 111 -36.13 -19.23 -11.60
CA VAL A 111 -36.11 -20.10 -12.78
C VAL A 111 -35.60 -21.48 -12.35
N VAL A 112 -36.48 -22.48 -12.42
CA VAL A 112 -36.16 -23.88 -12.09
C VAL A 112 -35.78 -24.62 -13.37
N LEU A 113 -34.66 -25.35 -13.32
CA LEU A 113 -34.06 -26.10 -14.42
C LEU A 113 -34.01 -27.60 -14.10
N GLY A 114 -33.55 -28.40 -15.07
CA GLY A 114 -33.29 -29.83 -14.88
C GLY A 114 -32.10 -30.12 -13.95
N ASN A 115 -31.83 -31.40 -13.69
CA ASN A 115 -30.73 -31.85 -12.83
C ASN A 115 -29.35 -31.45 -13.36
N ASP A 116 -29.19 -31.41 -14.68
CA ASP A 116 -27.94 -31.04 -15.35
C ASP A 116 -27.83 -29.52 -15.58
N GLY A 117 -28.81 -28.75 -15.08
CA GLY A 117 -28.92 -27.32 -15.31
C GLY A 117 -29.58 -26.98 -16.64
N GLY A 118 -29.17 -25.85 -17.22
CA GLY A 118 -29.75 -25.33 -18.45
C GLY A 118 -29.50 -23.83 -18.64
N THR A 119 -30.20 -23.28 -19.63
CA THR A 119 -30.06 -21.88 -20.04
C THR A 119 -31.20 -21.03 -19.49
N VAL A 120 -30.87 -19.85 -18.96
CA VAL A 120 -31.79 -18.87 -18.39
C VAL A 120 -31.73 -17.60 -19.22
N ASN A 121 -32.90 -17.11 -19.64
CA ASN A 121 -33.01 -15.81 -20.33
C ASN A 121 -33.06 -14.66 -19.31
N LYS A 122 -32.68 -13.47 -19.76
CA LYS A 122 -32.71 -12.26 -18.91
C LYS A 122 -34.14 -12.03 -18.40
N PRO A 123 -34.35 -11.87 -17.08
CA PRO A 123 -35.66 -11.45 -16.56
C PRO A 123 -35.93 -9.98 -16.90
N ALA A 124 -37.17 -9.53 -16.72
CA ALA A 124 -37.48 -8.10 -16.81
C ALA A 124 -36.67 -7.31 -15.76
N ASP A 125 -36.14 -6.16 -16.17
CA ASP A 125 -35.32 -5.33 -15.29
C ASP A 125 -36.15 -4.85 -14.09
N PRO A 126 -35.74 -5.14 -12.85
CA PRO A 126 -36.43 -4.63 -11.68
C PRO A 126 -36.37 -3.10 -11.67
N GLN A 127 -37.25 -2.46 -10.89
CA GLN A 127 -37.31 -1.00 -10.78
C GLN A 127 -37.05 -0.54 -9.34
N ARG A 128 -36.31 0.55 -9.19
CA ARG A 128 -36.02 1.20 -7.90
C ARG A 128 -36.01 2.72 -8.09
N SER A 129 -36.94 3.42 -7.43
CA SER A 129 -37.07 4.87 -7.55
C SER A 129 -35.77 5.59 -7.16
N GLY A 130 -35.28 6.49 -8.03
CA GLY A 130 -34.04 7.24 -7.83
C GLY A 130 -32.75 6.50 -8.22
N TYR A 131 -32.85 5.27 -8.74
CA TYR A 131 -31.71 4.44 -9.12
C TYR A 131 -31.87 3.90 -10.55
N ARG A 132 -30.74 3.72 -11.24
CA ARG A 132 -30.64 2.95 -12.49
C ARG A 132 -30.24 1.52 -12.16
N PHE A 133 -30.88 0.56 -12.84
CA PHE A 133 -30.52 -0.86 -12.74
C PHE A 133 -29.24 -1.10 -13.55
N GLY A 134 -28.17 -1.51 -12.88
CA GLY A 134 -26.87 -1.74 -13.49
C GLY A 134 -26.62 -3.18 -13.95
N GLY A 135 -27.58 -4.09 -13.69
CA GLY A 135 -27.50 -5.49 -14.11
C GLY A 135 -27.50 -6.48 -12.95
N TRP A 136 -27.36 -7.75 -13.30
CA TRP A 136 -27.32 -8.89 -12.39
C TRP A 136 -25.88 -9.36 -12.20
N PHE A 137 -25.48 -9.63 -10.96
CA PHE A 137 -24.13 -10.01 -10.59
C PHE A 137 -24.17 -11.28 -9.73
N TYR A 138 -23.16 -12.13 -9.79
CA TYR A 138 -22.99 -13.24 -8.86
C TYR A 138 -22.66 -12.74 -7.45
N GLY A 139 -21.84 -11.70 -7.37
CA GLY A 139 -21.44 -11.08 -6.11
C GLY A 139 -22.56 -10.21 -5.54
N LYS A 140 -22.69 -10.24 -4.22
CA LYS A 140 -23.56 -9.30 -3.52
C LYS A 140 -23.11 -7.84 -3.74
N PRO A 141 -21.81 -7.47 -3.68
CA PRO A 141 -21.40 -6.10 -4.04
C PRO A 141 -21.82 -5.68 -5.44
N GLY A 142 -21.77 -6.61 -6.39
CA GLY A 142 -21.86 -6.33 -7.81
C GLY A 142 -20.56 -5.71 -8.32
N LEU A 143 -20.69 -4.61 -9.07
CA LEU A 143 -19.61 -3.93 -9.80
C LEU A 143 -18.37 -3.62 -8.93
N THR A 144 -17.39 -4.51 -8.98
CA THR A 144 -16.07 -4.42 -8.32
C THR A 144 -14.98 -4.79 -9.30
N THR A 145 -13.71 -4.51 -9.01
CA THR A 145 -12.60 -4.96 -9.87
C THR A 145 -12.61 -6.47 -10.12
N TYR A 146 -13.11 -7.28 -9.18
CA TYR A 146 -13.20 -8.73 -9.34
C TYR A 146 -14.43 -9.21 -10.11
N GLU A 147 -15.42 -8.33 -10.27
CA GLU A 147 -16.66 -8.55 -11.02
C GLU A 147 -17.04 -7.26 -11.77
N PRO A 148 -16.28 -6.89 -12.81
CA PRO A 148 -16.33 -5.55 -13.42
C PRO A 148 -17.49 -5.37 -14.41
N ALA A 149 -18.24 -6.43 -14.70
CA ALA A 149 -19.34 -6.41 -15.64
C ALA A 149 -20.51 -7.28 -15.13
N PRO A 150 -21.75 -6.93 -15.49
CA PRO A 150 -22.91 -7.76 -15.16
C PRO A 150 -22.88 -9.09 -15.91
N VAL A 151 -23.65 -10.05 -15.41
CA VAL A 151 -23.91 -11.33 -16.06
C VAL A 151 -24.58 -11.12 -17.42
N GLU A 152 -23.97 -11.71 -18.44
CA GLU A 152 -24.51 -11.79 -19.79
C GLU A 152 -25.61 -12.86 -19.88
N PHE A 153 -26.65 -12.55 -20.65
CA PHE A 153 -27.76 -13.46 -20.92
C PHE A 153 -27.84 -13.76 -22.42
N PRO A 154 -28.21 -14.99 -22.82
CA PRO A 154 -28.70 -16.06 -21.97
C PRO A 154 -27.60 -16.73 -21.12
N LEU A 155 -27.89 -16.94 -19.83
CA LEU A 155 -26.96 -17.49 -18.85
C LEU A 155 -27.09 -19.02 -18.79
N THR A 156 -26.00 -19.76 -18.95
CA THR A 156 -25.98 -21.21 -18.72
C THR A 156 -25.49 -21.53 -17.32
N VAL A 157 -26.25 -22.30 -16.55
CA VAL A 157 -25.84 -22.78 -15.22
C VAL A 157 -25.96 -24.29 -15.13
N THR A 158 -25.04 -24.91 -14.39
CA THR A 158 -25.05 -26.35 -14.05
C THR A 158 -25.32 -26.59 -12.56
N LYS A 159 -25.35 -25.51 -11.75
CA LYS A 159 -25.59 -25.53 -10.30
C LYS A 159 -26.52 -24.39 -9.92
N SER A 160 -27.28 -24.58 -8.83
CA SER A 160 -28.15 -23.52 -8.32
C SER A 160 -27.33 -22.28 -7.99
N THR A 161 -27.75 -21.12 -8.48
CA THR A 161 -27.08 -19.84 -8.23
C THR A 161 -28.07 -18.75 -7.83
N THR A 162 -27.58 -17.72 -7.15
CA THR A 162 -28.35 -16.52 -6.85
C THR A 162 -27.62 -15.33 -7.45
N LEU A 163 -28.32 -14.59 -8.32
CA LEU A 163 -27.85 -13.34 -8.87
C LEU A 163 -28.41 -12.16 -8.06
N TYR A 164 -27.59 -11.14 -7.85
CA TYR A 164 -27.90 -9.95 -7.08
C TYR A 164 -28.00 -8.74 -8.01
N ALA A 165 -29.04 -7.94 -7.82
CA ALA A 165 -29.21 -6.69 -8.54
C ALA A 165 -28.18 -5.65 -8.08
N TYR A 166 -27.55 -4.97 -9.04
CA TYR A 166 -26.71 -3.82 -8.79
C TYR A 166 -27.46 -2.53 -9.14
N TRP A 167 -27.36 -1.52 -8.27
CA TRP A 167 -28.13 -0.29 -8.33
C TRP A 167 -27.21 0.92 -8.23
N GLU A 168 -27.31 1.83 -9.19
CA GLU A 168 -26.56 3.08 -9.16
C GLU A 168 -27.52 4.23 -8.96
N PRO A 169 -27.26 5.18 -8.04
CA PRO A 169 -28.10 6.36 -7.89
C PRO A 169 -28.10 7.16 -9.19
N ILE A 170 -29.28 7.66 -9.59
CA ILE A 170 -29.37 8.58 -10.75
C ILE A 170 -28.65 9.90 -10.44
N ASN A 171 -28.65 10.32 -9.17
CA ASN A 171 -27.91 11.48 -8.70
C ASN A 171 -27.04 11.10 -7.49
N SER A 172 -25.77 10.86 -7.75
CA SER A 172 -24.76 10.52 -6.74
C SER A 172 -24.64 11.59 -5.65
N LYS A 173 -24.92 12.87 -5.94
CA LYS A 173 -24.74 13.98 -4.99
C LYS A 173 -25.86 14.00 -3.95
N ALA A 174 -27.08 13.67 -4.38
CA ALA A 174 -28.28 13.74 -3.55
C ALA A 174 -28.47 12.52 -2.63
N VAL A 175 -27.93 11.35 -2.99
CA VAL A 175 -28.11 10.11 -2.20
C VAL A 175 -27.46 10.23 -0.82
N THR A 176 -28.10 9.65 0.19
CA THR A 176 -27.59 9.59 1.57
C THR A 176 -27.37 8.14 1.96
N TYR A 177 -26.19 7.86 2.51
CA TYR A 177 -25.79 6.53 2.96
C TYR A 177 -25.90 6.39 4.46
N SER A 178 -26.12 5.17 4.93
CA SER A 178 -26.17 4.87 6.35
C SER A 178 -24.78 4.87 6.98
N LYS A 179 -24.69 4.97 8.31
CA LYS A 179 -23.40 4.87 9.03
C LYS A 179 -22.62 3.59 8.69
N GLY A 180 -23.31 2.49 8.39
CA GLY A 180 -22.66 1.22 8.03
C GLY A 180 -21.96 1.23 6.66
N GLU A 181 -22.33 2.16 5.79
CA GLU A 181 -21.85 2.33 4.41
C GLU A 181 -20.90 3.54 4.24
N THR A 182 -20.60 4.24 5.34
CA THR A 182 -19.81 5.47 5.36
C THR A 182 -18.49 5.25 6.08
N TYR A 183 -17.39 5.47 5.37
CA TYR A 183 -16.05 5.50 5.95
C TYR A 183 -15.77 6.90 6.51
N THR A 184 -15.42 7.01 7.79
CA THR A 184 -15.28 8.28 8.50
C THR A 184 -13.87 8.45 9.06
N SER A 185 -13.20 9.55 8.75
CA SER A 185 -11.88 9.94 9.25
C SER A 185 -11.93 11.35 9.86
N THR A 186 -10.77 11.87 10.29
CA THR A 186 -10.65 13.21 10.88
C THR A 186 -9.57 14.03 10.18
N LEU A 187 -9.71 15.35 10.20
CA LEU A 187 -8.68 16.33 9.83
C LEU A 187 -8.64 17.43 10.89
N GLN A 188 -7.44 17.89 11.26
CA GLN A 188 -7.31 18.99 12.23
C GLN A 188 -7.71 20.33 11.60
N SER A 189 -8.38 21.20 12.36
CA SER A 189 -8.87 22.50 11.88
C SER A 189 -7.75 23.50 11.58
N SER A 190 -6.54 23.25 12.07
CA SER A 190 -5.32 23.98 11.72
C SER A 190 -4.86 23.69 10.28
N SER A 191 -5.31 22.57 9.68
CA SER A 191 -5.04 22.23 8.29
C SER A 191 -5.99 23.00 7.39
N ALA A 192 -5.50 24.09 6.78
CA ALA A 192 -6.23 24.72 5.69
C ALA A 192 -6.50 23.69 4.58
N LEU A 193 -7.69 23.79 3.96
CA LEU A 193 -8.08 22.95 2.83
C LEU A 193 -8.35 23.81 1.60
N ILE A 194 -7.45 23.71 0.63
CA ILE A 194 -7.62 24.29 -0.69
C ILE A 194 -7.67 23.15 -1.71
N LEU A 195 -8.86 22.82 -2.20
CA LEU A 195 -9.06 21.76 -3.21
C LEU A 195 -8.97 22.34 -4.62
N ASN A 196 -7.95 23.17 -4.86
CA ASN A 196 -7.67 23.78 -6.15
C ASN A 196 -6.33 23.24 -6.69
N PRO A 197 -6.34 22.48 -7.82
CA PRO A 197 -5.15 21.82 -8.33
C PRO A 197 -4.05 22.80 -8.78
N LEU A 198 -4.35 24.09 -8.94
CA LEU A 198 -3.41 25.12 -9.37
C LEU A 198 -2.62 25.74 -8.20
N VAL A 199 -3.11 25.61 -6.96
CA VAL A 199 -2.57 26.36 -5.80
C VAL A 199 -2.53 25.60 -4.46
N TYR A 200 -2.84 24.30 -4.41
CA TYR A 200 -2.79 23.52 -3.16
C TYR A 200 -1.35 23.29 -2.64
N GLN A 201 -1.13 23.42 -1.33
CA GLN A 201 0.22 23.52 -0.76
C GLN A 201 0.72 22.24 -0.11
N TRP A 202 -0.19 21.39 0.37
CA TRP A 202 0.14 20.27 1.23
C TRP A 202 -0.37 18.94 0.67
N SER A 203 0.26 17.84 1.11
CA SER A 203 -0.04 16.49 0.62
C SER A 203 -1.44 15.98 0.98
N HIS A 204 -2.04 16.49 2.07
CA HIS A 204 -3.42 16.11 2.43
C HIS A 204 -4.43 16.68 1.43
N GLU A 205 -4.23 17.87 0.89
CA GLU A 205 -5.07 18.44 -0.16
C GLU A 205 -4.90 17.67 -1.47
N ASP A 206 -3.66 17.29 -1.79
CA ASP A 206 -3.32 16.45 -2.94
C ASP A 206 -4.14 15.15 -2.96
N THR A 207 -4.13 14.45 -1.82
CA THR A 207 -4.82 13.17 -1.63
C THR A 207 -6.34 13.32 -1.83
N LEU A 208 -6.91 14.45 -1.39
CA LEU A 208 -8.34 14.73 -1.57
C LEU A 208 -8.68 15.17 -2.99
N ILE A 209 -7.78 15.90 -3.66
CA ILE A 209 -7.92 16.25 -5.08
C ILE A 209 -7.86 14.99 -5.95
N ASP A 210 -7.00 14.01 -5.64
CA ASP A 210 -6.92 12.73 -6.35
C ASP A 210 -8.25 11.95 -6.32
N MET A 211 -9.05 12.12 -5.27
CA MET A 211 -10.41 11.57 -5.22
C MET A 211 -11.38 12.28 -6.19
N LEU A 212 -11.10 13.53 -6.55
CA LEU A 212 -11.97 14.41 -7.33
C LEU A 212 -11.62 14.46 -8.82
N VAL A 213 -10.49 13.91 -9.23
CA VAL A 213 -10.02 13.91 -10.62
C VAL A 213 -9.93 12.49 -11.19
N THR A 214 -10.08 12.36 -12.50
CA THR A 214 -9.70 11.14 -13.24
C THR A 214 -8.30 11.33 -13.81
N PRO A 215 -7.31 10.50 -13.46
CA PRO A 215 -6.00 10.55 -14.12
C PRO A 215 -6.11 10.08 -15.57
N LEU A 216 -5.26 10.58 -16.46
CA LEU A 216 -5.21 10.06 -17.84
C LEU A 216 -4.82 8.59 -17.86
N TYR A 217 -3.91 8.20 -16.97
CA TYR A 217 -3.40 6.85 -16.82
C TYR A 217 -3.33 6.48 -15.34
N SER A 218 -3.80 5.28 -15.01
CA SER A 218 -3.74 4.73 -13.65
C SER A 218 -2.72 3.60 -13.57
N THR A 219 -2.31 3.23 -12.36
CA THR A 219 -1.51 2.03 -12.14
C THR A 219 -2.36 0.98 -11.44
N GLU A 220 -2.11 -0.28 -11.75
CA GLU A 220 -2.67 -1.41 -11.02
C GLU A 220 -1.69 -2.57 -10.98
N VAL A 221 -1.79 -3.41 -9.96
CA VAL A 221 -1.09 -4.69 -9.92
C VAL A 221 -1.42 -5.49 -11.18
N ASP A 222 -0.38 -5.95 -11.86
CA ASP A 222 -0.43 -6.96 -12.89
C ASP A 222 -0.60 -8.32 -12.23
N TRP A 223 -1.86 -8.64 -11.95
CA TRP A 223 -2.23 -9.89 -11.31
C TRP A 223 -1.96 -11.10 -12.21
N ASP A 224 -1.99 -10.95 -13.54
CA ASP A 224 -1.65 -12.06 -14.44
C ASP A 224 -0.18 -12.44 -14.27
N LYS A 225 0.71 -11.43 -14.29
CA LYS A 225 2.13 -11.64 -14.03
C LYS A 225 2.41 -12.15 -12.61
N ALA A 226 1.72 -11.60 -11.60
CA ALA A 226 1.85 -12.09 -10.22
C ALA A 226 1.44 -13.57 -10.07
N ILE A 227 0.44 -14.02 -10.83
CA ILE A 227 0.01 -15.43 -10.83
C ILE A 227 0.98 -16.31 -11.60
N GLU A 228 1.46 -15.85 -12.76
CA GLU A 228 2.46 -16.55 -13.57
C GLU A 228 3.75 -16.79 -12.78
N GLU A 229 4.23 -15.77 -12.05
CA GLU A 229 5.43 -15.84 -11.22
C GLU A 229 5.19 -16.49 -9.85
N GLY A 230 3.95 -16.90 -9.55
CA GLY A 230 3.59 -17.60 -8.31
C GLY A 230 3.55 -16.72 -7.06
N VAL A 231 3.63 -15.39 -7.20
CA VAL A 231 3.47 -14.42 -6.10
C VAL A 231 2.02 -14.40 -5.56
N ALA A 232 1.05 -14.73 -6.40
CA ALA A 232 -0.37 -14.82 -6.07
C ALA A 232 -1.00 -16.08 -6.67
N ASP A 233 -2.01 -16.67 -6.04
CA ASP A 233 -2.73 -17.81 -6.64
C ASP A 233 -3.95 -17.37 -7.49
N TYR A 234 -4.44 -16.15 -7.25
CA TYR A 234 -5.56 -15.54 -7.98
C TYR A 234 -5.55 -14.01 -7.81
N TYR A 235 -6.36 -13.32 -8.62
CA TYR A 235 -6.50 -11.85 -8.56
C TYR A 235 -6.90 -11.37 -7.17
N GLY A 236 -6.11 -10.47 -6.58
CA GLY A 236 -6.38 -9.92 -5.25
C GLY A 236 -5.91 -10.81 -4.10
N ASP A 237 -5.14 -11.86 -4.38
CA ASP A 237 -4.60 -12.74 -3.35
C ASP A 237 -3.38 -12.11 -2.67
N PHE A 238 -3.48 -11.94 -1.35
CA PHE A 238 -2.39 -11.47 -0.49
C PHE A 238 -1.89 -12.58 0.45
N SER A 239 -2.35 -13.83 0.29
CA SER A 239 -2.08 -14.93 1.24
C SER A 239 -0.59 -15.26 1.37
N LYS A 240 0.15 -15.22 0.26
CA LYS A 240 1.61 -15.46 0.24
C LYS A 240 2.41 -14.30 0.85
N ILE A 241 1.92 -13.07 0.70
CA ILE A 241 2.46 -11.90 1.41
C ILE A 241 2.21 -12.03 2.92
N LEU A 242 1.00 -12.44 3.31
CA LEU A 242 0.61 -12.74 4.70
C LEU A 242 1.46 -13.86 5.31
N ALA A 243 1.87 -14.84 4.52
CA ALA A 243 2.73 -15.95 4.93
C ALA A 243 4.23 -15.62 4.91
N ALA A 244 4.62 -14.39 4.51
CA ALA A 244 6.00 -13.97 4.31
C ALA A 244 6.80 -14.85 3.33
N GLU A 245 6.11 -15.44 2.35
CA GLU A 245 6.75 -16.14 1.21
C GLU A 245 7.31 -15.13 0.21
N TYR A 246 6.62 -13.99 0.07
CA TYR A 246 7.04 -12.86 -0.75
C TYR A 246 6.82 -11.54 0.00
N SER A 247 7.62 -10.56 -0.39
CA SER A 247 7.44 -9.15 -0.03
C SER A 247 6.19 -8.56 -0.69
N ILE A 248 5.51 -7.61 -0.04
CA ILE A 248 4.35 -6.92 -0.66
C ILE A 248 4.74 -6.15 -1.92
N GLU A 249 5.97 -5.67 -2.01
CA GLU A 249 6.48 -5.03 -3.22
C GLU A 249 6.73 -6.04 -4.36
N ALA A 250 6.68 -7.35 -4.12
CA ALA A 250 6.59 -8.34 -5.20
C ALA A 250 5.31 -8.16 -6.03
N LEU A 251 4.28 -7.49 -5.50
CA LEU A 251 3.10 -7.09 -6.26
C LEU A 251 3.28 -5.73 -6.99
N ASP A 252 4.47 -5.13 -7.00
CA ASP A 252 4.77 -3.89 -7.76
C ASP A 252 4.91 -4.13 -9.27
N TYR A 253 4.46 -5.29 -9.79
CA TYR A 253 4.16 -5.42 -11.21
C TYR A 253 3.05 -4.43 -11.53
N ARG A 254 3.37 -3.28 -12.12
CA ARG A 254 2.36 -2.27 -12.45
C ARG A 254 2.01 -2.31 -13.91
N ASN A 255 0.77 -2.68 -14.18
CA ASN A 255 0.13 -2.29 -15.43
C ASN A 255 -0.22 -0.82 -15.36
N ILE A 256 0.33 -0.04 -16.28
CA ILE A 256 -0.32 1.23 -16.63
C ILE A 256 -1.62 0.85 -17.32
N LYS A 257 -2.72 1.44 -16.88
CA LYS A 257 -4.05 1.28 -17.47
C LYS A 257 -4.52 2.62 -17.99
N VAL A 258 -5.15 2.59 -19.15
CA VAL A 258 -5.86 3.75 -19.69
C VAL A 258 -6.94 4.20 -18.70
N GLY A 259 -6.86 5.46 -18.28
CA GLY A 259 -7.86 6.12 -17.45
C GLY A 259 -8.74 6.99 -18.35
N ALA A 260 -8.43 8.28 -18.42
CA ALA A 260 -9.14 9.25 -19.26
C ALA A 260 -8.67 9.30 -20.73
N ALA A 261 -7.58 8.62 -21.12
CA ALA A 261 -7.06 8.68 -22.50
C ALA A 261 -6.47 7.35 -22.98
N LYS A 262 -6.35 7.18 -24.30
CA LYS A 262 -5.44 6.21 -24.94
C LYS A 262 -3.98 6.63 -24.71
N TYR A 263 -3.04 5.72 -24.93
CA TYR A 263 -1.62 6.02 -24.77
C TYR A 263 -1.14 7.10 -25.74
N PRO A 264 -0.11 7.89 -25.37
CA PRO A 264 0.43 8.92 -26.24
C PRO A 264 1.03 8.31 -27.51
N VAL A 265 0.66 8.89 -28.65
CA VAL A 265 1.15 8.54 -29.98
C VAL A 265 2.27 9.51 -30.37
N ASP A 266 3.41 9.00 -30.83
CA ASP A 266 4.54 9.82 -31.28
C ASP A 266 4.26 10.51 -32.64
N SER A 267 5.21 11.32 -33.12
CA SER A 267 5.10 12.04 -34.41
C SER A 267 5.03 11.11 -35.64
N LYS A 268 5.38 9.83 -35.49
CA LYS A 268 5.35 8.81 -36.54
C LYS A 268 4.08 7.98 -36.52
N GLY A 269 3.21 8.17 -35.53
CA GLY A 269 1.96 7.43 -35.39
C GLY A 269 2.08 6.16 -34.56
N ASP A 270 3.12 6.00 -33.74
CA ASP A 270 3.34 4.80 -32.91
C ASP A 270 2.94 5.04 -31.44
N GLU A 271 2.20 4.08 -30.87
CA GLU A 271 1.83 4.03 -29.44
C GLU A 271 2.88 3.29 -28.60
N HIS A 272 3.87 2.65 -29.22
CA HIS A 272 4.95 1.89 -28.57
C HIS A 272 4.43 0.83 -27.58
N LEU A 273 3.32 0.18 -27.93
CA LEU A 273 2.75 -0.91 -27.14
C LEU A 273 3.47 -2.23 -27.43
N THR A 274 3.41 -3.12 -26.46
CA THR A 274 3.82 -4.51 -26.63
C THR A 274 2.95 -5.22 -27.70
N PRO A 275 3.37 -6.39 -28.21
CA PRO A 275 2.59 -7.14 -29.22
C PRO A 275 1.15 -7.51 -28.79
N ASP A 276 0.90 -7.64 -27.50
CA ASP A 276 -0.42 -7.88 -26.89
C ASP A 276 -1.23 -6.59 -26.66
N GLY A 277 -0.68 -5.42 -27.01
CA GLY A 277 -1.36 -4.13 -26.92
C GLY A 277 -1.35 -3.52 -25.51
N THR A 278 -0.38 -3.88 -24.68
CA THR A 278 -0.20 -3.33 -23.34
C THR A 278 0.97 -2.34 -23.29
N TYR A 279 1.05 -1.55 -22.22
CA TYR A 279 2.06 -0.50 -22.10
C TYR A 279 3.43 -1.08 -21.73
N ASP A 280 4.44 -0.85 -22.58
CA ASP A 280 5.82 -1.24 -22.29
C ASP A 280 6.50 -0.22 -21.38
N ARG A 281 6.48 -0.47 -20.05
CA ARG A 281 7.11 0.42 -19.07
C ARG A 281 8.62 0.56 -19.27
N GLU A 282 9.31 -0.50 -19.69
CA GLU A 282 10.77 -0.47 -19.87
C GLU A 282 11.12 0.30 -21.14
N GLY A 283 10.47 -0.02 -22.26
CA GLY A 283 10.63 0.68 -23.52
C GLY A 283 10.24 2.15 -23.44
N ALA A 284 9.20 2.50 -22.67
CA ALA A 284 8.72 3.88 -22.53
C ALA A 284 9.73 4.86 -21.93
N THR A 285 10.81 4.40 -21.31
CA THR A 285 11.94 5.24 -20.87
C THR A 285 12.95 5.54 -21.99
N LYS A 286 12.88 4.79 -23.09
CA LYS A 286 13.80 4.83 -24.24
C LYS A 286 13.16 5.50 -25.46
N PHE A 287 11.86 5.32 -25.68
CA PHE A 287 11.13 5.97 -26.77
C PHE A 287 11.02 7.46 -26.50
N LYS A 288 11.53 8.29 -27.43
CA LYS A 288 11.64 9.73 -27.28
C LYS A 288 11.07 10.45 -28.50
N ASP A 289 10.31 11.51 -28.24
CA ASP A 289 9.80 12.44 -29.24
C ASP A 289 9.60 13.82 -28.62
N LYS A 290 9.56 14.86 -29.46
CA LYS A 290 9.13 16.21 -29.10
C LYS A 290 7.61 16.38 -29.21
N GLU A 291 6.93 15.57 -30.02
CA GLU A 291 5.50 15.68 -30.24
C GLU A 291 4.77 14.42 -29.79
N TRP A 292 3.75 14.60 -28.96
CA TRP A 292 2.92 13.51 -28.45
C TRP A 292 1.44 13.86 -28.63
N THR A 293 0.71 13.00 -29.33
CA THR A 293 -0.74 13.13 -29.57
C THR A 293 -1.51 12.25 -28.59
N ILE A 294 -2.52 12.82 -27.94
CA ILE A 294 -3.33 12.16 -26.91
C ILE A 294 -4.80 12.18 -27.32
N GLU A 295 -5.40 10.99 -27.40
CA GLU A 295 -6.84 10.80 -27.62
C GLU A 295 -7.55 10.54 -26.29
N ILE A 296 -8.41 11.47 -25.87
CA ILE A 296 -9.19 11.35 -24.63
C ILE A 296 -10.50 10.59 -24.88
N ARG A 297 -11.04 9.98 -23.83
CA ARG A 297 -12.29 9.24 -23.94
C ARG A 297 -13.49 10.17 -24.15
N PRO A 298 -14.44 9.82 -25.04
CA PRO A 298 -15.60 10.65 -25.32
C PRO A 298 -16.70 10.60 -24.25
N ASP A 299 -16.62 9.67 -23.29
CA ASP A 299 -17.59 9.50 -22.22
C ASP A 299 -17.26 10.28 -20.93
N LEU A 300 -16.15 11.03 -20.93
CA LEU A 300 -15.73 11.84 -19.79
C LEU A 300 -16.62 13.06 -19.59
N LYS A 301 -16.97 13.30 -18.33
CA LYS A 301 -17.79 14.44 -17.93
C LYS A 301 -17.53 14.82 -16.48
N PHE A 302 -17.75 16.09 -16.17
CA PHE A 302 -17.87 16.58 -14.81
C PHE A 302 -19.15 16.07 -14.13
N GLU A 303 -19.22 16.17 -12.80
CA GLU A 303 -20.33 15.67 -11.98
C GLU A 303 -21.68 16.33 -12.29
N ASP A 304 -21.68 17.49 -12.95
CA ASP A 304 -22.86 18.20 -13.42
C ASP A 304 -23.32 17.78 -14.83
N GLY A 305 -22.56 16.88 -15.48
CA GLY A 305 -22.81 16.39 -16.83
C GLY A 305 -22.08 17.16 -17.94
N THR A 306 -21.32 18.21 -17.62
CA THR A 306 -20.53 18.96 -18.61
C THR A 306 -19.47 18.05 -19.25
N PRO A 307 -19.46 17.87 -20.59
CA PRO A 307 -18.47 17.03 -21.27
C PRO A 307 -17.04 17.54 -21.06
N ILE A 308 -16.09 16.62 -20.93
CA ILE A 308 -14.66 16.92 -20.91
C ILE A 308 -14.09 16.67 -22.30
N THR A 309 -13.53 17.72 -22.89
CA THR A 309 -12.97 17.74 -24.25
C THR A 309 -11.51 18.20 -24.23
N ALA A 310 -10.81 18.11 -25.36
CA ALA A 310 -9.47 18.66 -25.55
C ALA A 310 -9.39 20.16 -25.19
N HIS A 311 -10.47 20.92 -25.42
CA HIS A 311 -10.56 22.32 -24.99
C HIS A 311 -10.59 22.51 -23.46
N THR A 312 -11.02 21.49 -22.70
CA THR A 312 -10.96 21.53 -21.23
C THR A 312 -9.52 21.41 -20.74
N PHE A 313 -8.71 20.57 -21.39
CA PHE A 313 -7.26 20.45 -21.13
C PHE A 313 -6.54 21.75 -21.50
N GLU A 314 -6.84 22.28 -22.69
CA GLU A 314 -6.32 23.58 -23.15
C GLU A 314 -6.61 24.69 -22.15
N TYR A 315 -7.89 24.82 -21.73
CA TYR A 315 -8.30 25.82 -20.75
C TYR A 315 -7.55 25.66 -19.42
N SER A 316 -7.42 24.43 -18.92
CA SER A 316 -6.77 24.16 -17.64
C SER A 316 -5.28 24.50 -17.70
N LEU A 317 -4.58 24.13 -18.78
CA LEU A 317 -3.17 24.48 -18.98
C LEU A 317 -2.98 26.01 -19.10
N LYS A 318 -3.89 26.71 -19.79
CA LYS A 318 -3.92 28.18 -19.80
C LYS A 318 -4.00 28.75 -18.38
N GLN A 319 -4.85 28.19 -17.51
CA GLN A 319 -4.98 28.67 -16.13
C GLN A 319 -3.71 28.38 -15.30
N TYR A 320 -3.08 27.22 -15.49
CA TYR A 320 -1.78 26.95 -14.86
C TYR A 320 -0.74 28.01 -15.24
N LEU A 321 -0.65 28.35 -16.52
CA LEU A 321 0.38 29.24 -17.06
C LEU A 321 -0.04 30.72 -17.11
N ASP A 322 -1.19 31.10 -16.55
CA ASP A 322 -1.72 32.45 -16.65
C ASP A 322 -0.77 33.46 -15.96
N PRO A 323 -0.20 34.45 -16.70
CA PRO A 323 0.77 35.39 -16.16
C PRO A 323 0.18 36.37 -15.13
N ASN A 324 -1.14 36.59 -15.17
CA ASN A 324 -1.84 37.48 -14.25
C ASN A 324 -2.14 36.77 -12.92
N GLN A 325 -2.43 35.46 -12.96
CA GLN A 325 -2.60 34.63 -11.77
C GLN A 325 -1.26 34.29 -11.10
N GLY A 326 -0.25 33.93 -11.89
CA GLY A 326 1.09 33.58 -11.38
C GLY A 326 1.05 32.31 -10.51
N ASN A 327 0.31 31.29 -10.93
CA ASN A 327 0.14 30.05 -10.19
C ASN A 327 1.48 29.34 -10.03
N TYR A 328 1.97 29.18 -8.79
CA TYR A 328 3.29 28.60 -8.55
C TYR A 328 3.41 27.14 -9.02
N ARG A 329 2.29 26.42 -9.19
CA ARG A 329 2.27 25.07 -9.77
C ARG A 329 2.50 25.05 -11.28
N ALA A 330 2.58 26.20 -11.94
CA ALA A 330 3.05 26.32 -13.31
C ALA A 330 4.42 25.67 -13.52
N THR A 331 5.26 25.57 -12.47
CA THR A 331 6.56 24.90 -12.50
C THR A 331 6.52 23.46 -12.98
N ILE A 332 5.35 22.82 -12.94
CA ILE A 332 5.14 21.48 -13.49
C ILE A 332 5.29 21.49 -15.02
N PHE A 333 4.87 22.56 -15.71
CA PHE A 333 4.67 22.58 -17.16
C PHE A 333 5.71 23.42 -17.94
N TYR A 334 6.74 23.93 -17.27
CA TYR A 334 7.87 24.54 -17.96
C TYR A 334 9.18 24.03 -17.38
N LYS A 335 10.24 24.06 -18.18
CA LYS A 335 11.60 23.69 -17.75
C LYS A 335 12.55 24.83 -18.08
N ASN A 336 13.40 25.18 -17.11
CA ASN A 336 14.45 26.17 -17.23
C ASN A 336 15.76 25.58 -16.65
N PRO A 337 16.86 25.49 -17.42
CA PRO A 337 18.12 24.93 -16.95
C PRO A 337 18.72 25.62 -15.71
N GLU A 338 18.41 26.89 -15.49
CA GLU A 338 18.93 27.68 -14.38
C GLU A 338 18.07 27.53 -13.12
N THR A 339 16.74 27.53 -13.26
CA THR A 339 15.82 27.72 -12.11
C THR A 339 14.77 26.63 -11.93
N ASN A 340 14.45 25.83 -12.94
CA ASN A 340 13.44 24.76 -12.86
C ASN A 340 13.80 23.57 -13.75
N LYS A 341 14.61 22.65 -13.23
CA LYS A 341 15.16 21.52 -14.01
C LYS A 341 14.21 20.33 -14.18
N ASN A 342 13.12 20.30 -13.42
CA ASN A 342 12.28 19.09 -13.26
C ASN A 342 10.90 19.19 -13.92
N GLY A 343 10.47 20.37 -14.38
CA GLY A 343 9.19 20.51 -15.07
C GLY A 343 9.19 19.89 -16.47
N TYR A 344 8.00 19.65 -17.00
CA TYR A 344 7.81 19.23 -18.38
C TYR A 344 8.21 20.38 -19.33
N PRO A 345 9.06 20.14 -20.32
CA PRO A 345 9.60 21.18 -21.20
C PRO A 345 8.62 21.59 -22.31
N VAL A 346 7.37 21.93 -21.95
CA VAL A 346 6.34 22.34 -22.92
C VAL A 346 6.86 23.58 -23.65
N LEU A 347 6.84 23.55 -24.98
CA LEU A 347 7.30 24.66 -25.82
C LEU A 347 6.55 25.94 -25.44
N GLY A 348 7.25 27.08 -25.29
CA GLY A 348 6.66 28.40 -25.05
C GLY A 348 5.99 28.63 -23.69
N ALA A 349 5.95 27.62 -22.81
CA ALA A 349 5.21 27.70 -21.55
C ALA A 349 5.80 28.71 -20.55
N GLU A 350 7.14 28.82 -20.47
CA GLU A 350 7.79 29.78 -19.59
C GLU A 350 7.58 31.22 -20.09
N GLU A 351 7.69 31.44 -21.39
CA GLU A 351 7.50 32.75 -22.01
C GLU A 351 6.07 33.25 -21.83
N TYR A 352 5.08 32.36 -21.99
CA TYR A 352 3.68 32.70 -21.73
C TYR A 352 3.44 33.04 -20.25
N LEU A 353 3.97 32.23 -19.32
CA LEU A 353 3.87 32.49 -17.87
C LEU A 353 4.51 33.82 -17.46
N LYS A 354 5.60 34.24 -18.12
CA LYS A 354 6.28 35.52 -17.86
C LYS A 354 5.61 36.70 -18.57
N GLY A 355 4.61 36.45 -19.42
CA GLY A 355 3.98 37.48 -20.27
C GLY A 355 4.89 38.01 -21.38
N THR A 356 5.95 37.28 -21.74
CA THR A 356 6.88 37.62 -22.83
C THR A 356 6.57 36.89 -24.13
N GLY A 357 5.69 35.87 -24.10
CA GLY A 357 5.17 35.14 -25.26
C GLY A 357 3.64 35.13 -25.31
N SER A 358 3.07 34.56 -26.37
CA SER A 358 1.62 34.40 -26.55
C SER A 358 1.19 32.94 -26.37
N TRP A 359 -0.12 32.69 -26.21
CA TRP A 359 -0.63 31.32 -26.14
C TRP A 359 -0.37 30.54 -27.43
N ASP A 360 -0.34 31.21 -28.59
CA ASP A 360 -0.09 30.57 -29.88
C ASP A 360 1.35 30.02 -29.98
N ASP A 361 2.26 30.48 -29.12
CA ASP A 361 3.63 29.98 -29.01
C ASP A 361 3.73 28.77 -28.06
N VAL A 362 2.69 28.49 -27.27
CA VAL A 362 2.65 27.37 -26.33
C VAL A 362 2.38 26.08 -27.10
N GLY A 363 3.18 25.05 -26.85
CA GLY A 363 3.11 23.74 -27.50
C GLY A 363 1.89 22.90 -27.08
N PHE A 364 0.68 23.41 -27.27
CA PHE A 364 -0.58 22.71 -27.03
C PHE A 364 -1.57 22.99 -28.17
N GLU A 365 -1.87 21.97 -28.97
CA GLU A 365 -2.73 22.06 -30.14
C GLU A 365 -3.97 21.17 -29.98
N VAL A 366 -5.17 21.74 -30.12
CA VAL A 366 -6.41 20.95 -30.19
C VAL A 366 -6.64 20.52 -31.64
N ILE A 367 -6.59 19.21 -31.89
CA ILE A 367 -6.80 18.62 -33.23
C ILE A 367 -8.30 18.36 -33.47
N SER A 368 -9.00 17.89 -32.44
CA SER A 368 -10.46 17.70 -32.42
C SER A 368 -10.99 17.72 -30.99
N ASP A 369 -12.31 17.62 -30.80
CA ASP A 369 -12.94 17.61 -29.46
C ASP A 369 -12.32 16.59 -28.50
N TYR A 370 -11.76 15.49 -29.01
CA TYR A 370 -11.20 14.42 -28.19
C TYR A 370 -9.73 14.12 -28.50
N VAL A 371 -9.04 14.97 -29.26
CA VAL A 371 -7.63 14.78 -29.61
C VAL A 371 -6.87 16.09 -29.47
N PHE A 372 -5.79 16.06 -28.70
CA PHE A 372 -4.83 17.18 -28.62
C PHE A 372 -3.41 16.67 -28.79
N LYS A 373 -2.52 17.56 -29.21
CA LYS A 373 -1.08 17.33 -29.32
C LYS A 373 -0.33 18.28 -28.40
N VAL A 374 0.70 17.75 -27.76
CA VAL A 374 1.64 18.54 -26.95
C VAL A 374 3.00 18.52 -27.63
N THR A 375 3.62 19.70 -27.75
CA THR A 375 4.94 19.88 -28.33
C THR A 375 5.90 20.37 -27.25
N PHE A 376 7.03 19.69 -27.12
CA PHE A 376 8.10 19.99 -26.18
C PHE A 376 9.29 20.65 -26.89
N PHE A 377 10.02 21.53 -26.22
CA PHE A 377 11.19 22.19 -26.84
C PHE A 377 12.41 21.25 -26.95
N GLU A 378 12.45 20.19 -26.14
CA GLU A 378 13.41 19.08 -26.18
C GLU A 378 12.67 17.74 -26.27
N GLU A 379 13.39 16.68 -26.65
CA GLU A 379 12.80 15.33 -26.67
C GLU A 379 12.49 14.86 -25.25
N VAL A 380 11.29 14.31 -25.06
CA VAL A 380 10.87 13.68 -23.81
C VAL A 380 10.53 12.23 -24.06
N THR A 381 10.68 11.40 -23.03
CA THR A 381 10.35 9.98 -23.12
C THR A 381 8.83 9.77 -23.17
N GLN A 382 8.36 8.65 -23.68
CA GLN A 382 6.93 8.29 -23.60
C GLN A 382 6.43 8.26 -22.15
N SER A 383 7.24 7.75 -21.22
CA SER A 383 6.97 7.81 -19.77
C SER A 383 6.78 9.23 -19.25
N ALA A 384 7.57 10.20 -19.74
CA ALA A 384 7.39 11.60 -19.41
C ALA A 384 6.11 12.18 -20.04
N ALA A 385 5.76 11.79 -21.28
CA ALA A 385 4.50 12.19 -21.91
C ALA A 385 3.26 11.65 -21.17
N VAL A 386 3.31 10.40 -20.71
CA VAL A 386 2.30 9.81 -19.81
C VAL A 386 2.22 10.60 -18.50
N GLY A 387 3.36 10.93 -17.89
CA GLY A 387 3.44 11.72 -16.66
C GLY A 387 2.88 13.14 -16.81
N PHE A 388 3.15 13.81 -17.93
CA PHE A 388 2.58 15.12 -18.26
C PHE A 388 1.05 15.06 -18.19
N GLY A 389 0.48 14.04 -18.83
CA GLY A 389 -0.95 13.78 -18.86
C GLY A 389 -1.58 13.67 -17.47
N ASN A 390 -0.92 12.93 -16.57
CA ASN A 390 -1.38 12.78 -15.19
C ASN A 390 -1.21 14.04 -14.32
N SER A 391 -0.26 14.90 -14.68
CA SER A 391 0.00 16.14 -13.95
C SER A 391 -0.98 17.27 -14.30
N LEU A 392 -1.59 17.23 -15.49
CA LEU A 392 -2.59 18.22 -15.95
C LEU A 392 -3.98 17.94 -15.38
N ARG A 393 -4.17 18.29 -14.11
CA ARG A 393 -5.47 18.21 -13.43
C ARG A 393 -6.40 19.33 -13.89
N LEU A 394 -7.62 18.96 -14.25
CA LEU A 394 -8.55 19.88 -14.92
C LEU A 394 -9.24 20.81 -13.92
N VAL A 395 -9.68 21.97 -14.41
CA VAL A 395 -10.64 22.82 -13.71
C VAL A 395 -11.87 22.98 -14.59
N HIS A 396 -13.06 23.06 -14.00
CA HIS A 396 -14.29 23.27 -14.76
C HIS A 396 -14.29 24.69 -15.36
N PRO A 397 -14.29 24.88 -16.69
CA PRO A 397 -14.03 26.19 -17.29
C PRO A 397 -14.97 27.30 -16.84
N THR A 398 -16.28 27.03 -16.83
CA THR A 398 -17.29 28.03 -16.44
C THR A 398 -17.22 28.39 -14.96
N GLU A 399 -17.17 27.40 -14.07
CA GLU A 399 -17.14 27.62 -12.63
C GLU A 399 -15.80 28.19 -12.13
N TYR A 400 -14.68 27.80 -12.74
CA TYR A 400 -13.38 28.42 -12.46
C TYR A 400 -13.40 29.90 -12.84
N ALA A 401 -13.82 30.23 -14.06
CA ALA A 401 -13.89 31.63 -14.52
C ALA A 401 -14.79 32.50 -13.63
N LYS A 402 -15.94 31.97 -13.17
CA LYS A 402 -16.84 32.69 -12.23
C LYS A 402 -16.24 32.92 -10.85
N SER A 403 -15.30 32.06 -10.44
CA SER A 403 -14.70 32.11 -9.11
C SER A 403 -13.50 33.06 -9.00
N LEU A 404 -13.02 33.58 -10.13
CA LEU A 404 -11.96 34.57 -10.19
C LEU A 404 -12.43 35.90 -9.57
N ASP A 405 -11.52 36.58 -8.89
CA ASP A 405 -11.74 37.96 -8.47
C ASP A 405 -11.84 38.92 -9.67
N ASN A 406 -12.25 40.16 -9.42
CA ASN A 406 -12.43 41.17 -10.47
C ASN A 406 -11.15 41.49 -11.26
N ASN A 407 -9.98 41.15 -10.71
CA ASN A 407 -8.68 41.38 -11.36
C ASN A 407 -8.18 40.13 -12.10
N GLY A 408 -8.93 39.02 -12.05
CA GLY A 408 -8.54 37.74 -12.66
C GLY A 408 -7.35 37.08 -12.00
N ARG A 409 -7.00 37.44 -10.76
CA ARG A 409 -5.75 37.02 -10.12
C ARG A 409 -5.93 35.85 -9.16
N ASN A 410 -6.95 35.92 -8.31
CA ASN A 410 -7.20 34.88 -7.30
C ASN A 410 -8.52 34.18 -7.59
N SER A 411 -8.48 32.85 -7.58
CA SER A 411 -9.66 31.99 -7.75
C SER A 411 -10.15 31.48 -6.39
N LYS A 412 -11.46 31.52 -6.17
CA LYS A 412 -12.12 30.85 -5.03
C LYS A 412 -12.50 29.40 -5.33
N TYR A 413 -12.19 28.87 -6.51
CA TYR A 413 -12.45 27.48 -6.88
C TYR A 413 -11.78 26.52 -5.89
N GLY A 414 -12.44 25.41 -5.57
CA GLY A 414 -11.92 24.45 -4.59
C GLY A 414 -12.05 24.90 -3.14
N THR A 415 -13.05 25.73 -2.82
CA THR A 415 -13.37 26.20 -1.46
C THR A 415 -14.79 25.77 -1.05
N PRO A 416 -15.18 25.81 0.23
CA PRO A 416 -16.54 25.46 0.65
C PRO A 416 -17.63 26.26 -0.09
N THR A 417 -17.34 27.53 -0.45
CA THR A 417 -18.28 28.41 -1.17
C THR A 417 -18.28 28.20 -2.69
N ASN A 418 -17.20 27.68 -3.26
CA ASN A 418 -17.12 27.30 -4.67
C ASN A 418 -16.40 25.94 -4.75
N PRO A 419 -17.10 24.85 -4.38
CA PRO A 419 -16.49 23.54 -4.33
C PRO A 419 -15.98 23.11 -5.70
N TYR A 420 -14.93 22.29 -5.69
CA TYR A 420 -14.42 21.68 -6.90
C TYR A 420 -15.51 20.84 -7.58
N ILE A 421 -15.72 21.03 -8.88
CA ILE A 421 -16.62 20.22 -9.69
C ILE A 421 -15.86 18.97 -10.11
N SER A 422 -16.19 17.84 -9.51
CA SER A 422 -15.45 16.60 -9.70
C SER A 422 -15.65 16.00 -11.08
N TYR A 423 -14.65 15.27 -11.56
CA TYR A 423 -14.77 14.28 -12.63
C TYR A 423 -14.07 12.96 -12.25
N GLY A 424 -13.85 12.73 -10.95
CA GLY A 424 -13.09 11.61 -10.39
C GLY A 424 -13.95 10.59 -9.66
N SER A 425 -13.30 9.81 -8.79
CA SER A 425 -13.89 8.68 -8.06
C SER A 425 -14.96 9.08 -7.04
N TYR A 426 -14.88 10.28 -6.48
CA TYR A 426 -15.84 10.83 -5.53
C TYR A 426 -16.28 12.23 -5.93
N ILE A 427 -17.46 12.62 -5.46
CA ILE A 427 -18.00 13.97 -5.58
C ILE A 427 -18.18 14.60 -4.20
N ILE A 428 -18.06 15.92 -4.10
CA ILE A 428 -18.33 16.64 -2.84
C ILE A 428 -19.85 16.78 -2.68
N LYS A 429 -20.42 16.06 -1.72
CA LYS A 429 -21.83 16.20 -1.36
C LYS A 429 -22.09 17.47 -0.57
N SER A 430 -21.28 17.73 0.46
CA SER A 430 -21.40 18.91 1.31
C SER A 430 -20.06 19.21 1.98
N TRP A 431 -19.77 20.50 2.15
CA TRP A 431 -18.54 20.96 2.79
C TRP A 431 -18.86 22.09 3.76
N ASP A 432 -18.68 21.83 5.05
CA ASP A 432 -18.58 22.83 6.11
C ASP A 432 -17.11 22.90 6.55
N ALA A 433 -16.48 24.05 6.38
CA ALA A 433 -15.06 24.25 6.64
C ALA A 433 -14.64 23.92 8.08
N ASN A 434 -15.56 24.05 9.03
CA ASN A 434 -15.27 23.97 10.46
C ASN A 434 -15.89 22.72 11.12
N GLN A 435 -16.70 21.96 10.37
CA GLN A 435 -17.37 20.78 10.92
C GLN A 435 -17.01 19.51 10.16
N LYS A 436 -17.27 19.45 8.85
CA LYS A 436 -17.08 18.23 8.08
C LYS A 436 -17.09 18.42 6.58
N LEU A 437 -16.42 17.51 5.89
CA LEU A 437 -16.45 17.32 4.44
C LEU A 437 -17.03 15.94 4.11
N VAL A 438 -18.04 15.89 3.25
CA VAL A 438 -18.76 14.66 2.89
C VAL A 438 -18.61 14.40 1.40
N PHE A 439 -18.10 13.22 1.08
CA PHE A 439 -17.95 12.70 -0.27
C PHE A 439 -18.90 11.53 -0.52
N ASN A 440 -19.44 11.46 -1.73
CA ASN A 440 -20.15 10.28 -2.23
C ASN A 440 -19.41 9.68 -3.41
N LYS A 441 -19.49 8.36 -3.58
CA LYS A 441 -18.98 7.67 -4.78
C LYS A 441 -19.60 8.29 -6.03
N ASN A 442 -18.77 8.56 -7.04
CA ASN A 442 -19.21 8.99 -8.35
C ASN A 442 -19.52 7.77 -9.23
N TYR A 443 -20.80 7.46 -9.42
CA TYR A 443 -21.21 6.33 -10.28
C TYR A 443 -21.06 6.59 -11.79
N ASP A 444 -20.68 7.80 -12.18
CA ASP A 444 -20.33 8.14 -13.56
C ASP A 444 -18.81 8.16 -13.81
N TYR A 445 -18.01 7.87 -12.77
CA TYR A 445 -16.56 7.68 -12.92
C TYR A 445 -16.25 6.47 -13.80
N VAL A 446 -15.25 6.62 -14.68
CA VAL A 446 -14.88 5.61 -15.69
C VAL A 446 -14.39 4.30 -15.09
N ALA A 447 -13.79 4.34 -13.90
CA ALA A 447 -13.27 3.16 -13.19
C ALA A 447 -13.97 2.97 -11.82
N LYS A 448 -15.31 3.11 -11.79
CA LYS A 448 -16.11 3.03 -10.56
C LYS A 448 -16.09 1.67 -9.86
N GLU A 449 -15.72 0.61 -10.55
CA GLU A 449 -15.49 -0.73 -10.00
C GLU A 449 -14.29 -0.78 -9.04
N THR A 450 -13.42 0.23 -9.08
CA THR A 450 -12.22 0.33 -8.23
C THR A 450 -12.50 0.93 -6.85
N ILE A 451 -13.76 1.30 -6.57
CA ILE A 451 -14.16 2.04 -5.38
C ILE A 451 -15.16 1.22 -4.57
N ASN A 452 -14.76 0.82 -3.36
CA ASN A 452 -15.66 0.05 -2.50
C ASN A 452 -16.54 0.92 -1.59
N TYR A 453 -16.07 2.09 -1.15
CA TYR A 453 -16.90 2.94 -0.28
C TYR A 453 -17.90 3.76 -1.06
N LYS A 454 -19.15 3.73 -0.59
CA LYS A 454 -20.24 4.53 -1.12
C LYS A 454 -20.16 5.99 -0.66
N CYS A 455 -19.62 6.21 0.55
CA CYS A 455 -19.51 7.52 1.17
C CYS A 455 -18.22 7.61 2.01
N GLN A 456 -17.57 8.78 1.96
CA GLN A 456 -16.49 9.13 2.89
C GLN A 456 -16.84 10.42 3.61
N VAL A 457 -16.57 10.48 4.91
CA VAL A 457 -16.76 11.67 5.75
C VAL A 457 -15.44 12.00 6.44
N ILE A 458 -15.07 13.27 6.41
CA ILE A 458 -13.93 13.80 7.14
C ILE A 458 -14.47 14.78 8.17
N GLU A 459 -14.36 14.43 9.45
CA GLU A 459 -14.72 15.30 10.57
C GLU A 459 -13.58 16.30 10.83
N ILE A 460 -13.90 17.59 10.90
CA ILE A 460 -12.94 18.64 11.22
C ILE A 460 -12.88 18.79 12.74
N VAL A 461 -11.71 18.58 13.32
CA VAL A 461 -11.49 18.56 14.77
C VAL A 461 -10.44 19.58 15.18
N PRO A 462 -10.54 20.21 16.37
CA PRO A 462 -9.56 21.21 16.80
C PRO A 462 -8.16 20.64 17.05
N ASP A 463 -8.07 19.39 17.48
CA ASP A 463 -6.84 18.74 17.91
C ASP A 463 -6.96 17.21 17.88
N LEU A 464 -5.86 16.53 18.19
CA LEU A 464 -5.79 15.08 18.26
C LEU A 464 -6.63 14.50 19.41
N ALA A 465 -6.80 15.21 20.52
CA ALA A 465 -7.60 14.72 21.64
C ALA A 465 -9.07 14.55 21.24
N LYS A 466 -9.60 15.51 20.48
CA LYS A 466 -10.95 15.38 19.92
C LYS A 466 -11.05 14.26 18.88
N ALA A 467 -10.02 14.08 18.05
CA ALA A 467 -9.98 12.95 17.11
C ALA A 467 -10.04 11.59 17.85
N TYR A 468 -9.26 11.47 18.92
CA TYR A 468 -9.23 10.29 19.79
C TYR A 468 -10.60 10.02 20.43
N GLU A 469 -11.27 11.03 21.00
CA GLU A 469 -12.63 10.88 21.55
C GLU A 469 -13.63 10.33 20.51
N LEU A 470 -13.66 10.94 19.31
CA LEU A 470 -14.55 10.50 18.24
C LEU A 470 -14.28 9.05 17.82
N PHE A 471 -13.01 8.65 17.80
CA PHE A 471 -12.65 7.27 17.54
C PHE A 471 -13.12 6.35 18.66
N LYS A 472 -12.91 6.67 19.94
CA LYS A 472 -13.35 5.85 21.08
C LYS A 472 -14.87 5.69 21.10
N ASP A 473 -15.63 6.74 20.78
CA ASP A 473 -17.09 6.73 20.68
C ASP A 473 -17.62 5.99 19.43
N GLY A 474 -16.72 5.54 18.55
CA GLY A 474 -17.07 4.83 17.32
C GLY A 474 -17.76 5.73 16.29
N VAL A 475 -17.50 7.04 16.34
CA VAL A 475 -17.93 8.00 15.31
C VAL A 475 -17.04 7.86 14.08
N THR A 476 -15.72 7.81 14.27
CA THR A 476 -14.74 7.64 13.20
C THR A 476 -14.26 6.19 13.09
N ASN A 477 -13.83 5.81 11.89
CA ASN A 477 -13.35 4.46 11.57
C ASN A 477 -11.83 4.32 11.67
N VAL A 478 -11.10 5.43 11.74
CA VAL A 478 -9.64 5.48 11.69
C VAL A 478 -9.11 6.57 12.62
N LEU A 479 -7.96 6.34 13.22
CA LEU A 479 -7.22 7.30 14.03
C LEU A 479 -5.72 7.19 13.72
N GLY A 480 -5.11 8.28 13.28
CA GLY A 480 -3.65 8.41 13.25
C GLY A 480 -3.12 8.63 14.67
N LEU A 481 -2.03 7.97 15.04
CA LEU A 481 -1.48 7.97 16.39
C LEU A 481 -0.19 8.77 16.48
N THR A 482 -0.05 9.51 17.58
CA THR A 482 1.20 10.09 18.06
C THR A 482 1.59 9.45 19.39
N ASN A 483 2.73 9.84 19.95
CA ASN A 483 3.17 9.42 21.28
C ASN A 483 2.08 9.55 22.37
N ASP A 484 1.21 10.57 22.31
CA ASP A 484 0.19 10.83 23.35
C ASP A 484 -0.82 9.67 23.53
N TYR A 485 -1.12 8.93 22.45
CA TYR A 485 -2.15 7.88 22.46
C TYR A 485 -1.65 6.51 21.99
N TYR A 486 -0.43 6.42 21.43
CA TYR A 486 0.09 5.19 20.85
C TYR A 486 0.11 4.01 21.83
N ALA A 487 0.54 4.24 23.07
CA ALA A 487 0.69 3.18 24.08
C ALA A 487 -0.63 2.42 24.35
N GLU A 488 -1.79 3.04 24.17
CA GLU A 488 -3.09 2.37 24.32
C GLU A 488 -3.37 1.35 23.21
N PHE A 489 -2.86 1.60 22.01
CA PHE A 489 -3.14 0.81 20.80
C PHE A 489 -1.95 0.01 20.29
N ALA A 490 -0.80 0.05 20.97
CA ALA A 490 0.43 -0.61 20.53
C ALA A 490 0.25 -2.12 20.23
N GLU A 491 -0.67 -2.77 20.96
CA GLU A 491 -1.01 -4.19 20.82
C GLU A 491 -2.35 -4.42 20.09
N ASP A 492 -2.98 -3.39 19.48
CA ASP A 492 -4.24 -3.56 18.76
C ASP A 492 -3.99 -4.31 17.44
N PRO A 493 -4.72 -5.40 17.14
CA PRO A 493 -4.53 -6.17 15.90
C PRO A 493 -4.93 -5.41 14.62
N ASN A 494 -5.55 -4.23 14.74
CA ASN A 494 -5.88 -3.34 13.61
C ASN A 494 -4.97 -2.09 13.57
N LEU A 495 -3.85 -2.11 14.29
CA LEU A 495 -2.79 -1.13 14.18
C LEU A 495 -1.92 -1.45 12.97
N TYR A 496 -1.70 -0.46 12.11
CA TYR A 496 -0.80 -0.56 10.96
C TYR A 496 0.30 0.50 11.09
N LYS A 497 1.55 0.05 10.96
CA LYS A 497 2.72 0.92 10.88
C LYS A 497 3.18 1.08 9.44
N SER A 498 3.73 2.25 9.13
CA SER A 498 4.44 2.54 7.90
C SER A 498 5.78 3.14 8.25
N TRP A 499 6.81 2.72 7.55
CA TRP A 499 8.13 3.29 7.67
C TRP A 499 8.26 4.51 6.75
N ASP A 500 8.92 5.55 7.25
CA ASP A 500 9.10 6.79 6.49
C ASP A 500 10.37 6.74 5.62
N GLY A 501 11.22 5.71 5.76
CA GLY A 501 12.49 5.56 5.03
C GLY A 501 13.64 6.42 5.56
N TYR A 502 13.49 7.03 6.74
CA TYR A 502 14.51 7.86 7.39
C TYR A 502 14.83 7.36 8.81
N PRO A 503 16.01 6.76 9.04
CA PRO A 503 16.46 6.43 10.38
C PRO A 503 16.84 7.71 11.15
N GLN A 504 16.81 7.64 12.47
CA GLN A 504 17.31 8.69 13.37
C GLN A 504 18.47 8.15 14.20
N TYR A 505 19.47 8.99 14.41
CA TYR A 505 20.64 8.63 15.19
C TYR A 505 21.22 9.85 15.92
N LEU A 506 21.99 9.56 16.97
CA LEU A 506 22.96 10.50 17.52
C LEU A 506 24.18 10.47 16.59
N VAL A 507 24.34 11.53 15.81
CA VAL A 507 25.53 11.77 15.00
C VAL A 507 26.68 12.06 15.96
N ILE A 508 27.77 11.31 15.83
CA ILE A 508 29.00 11.51 16.57
C ILE A 508 30.01 12.16 15.61
N ASN A 509 30.44 13.37 15.93
CA ASN A 509 31.43 14.06 15.11
C ASN A 509 32.83 13.88 15.71
N THR A 510 33.67 13.17 14.96
CA THR A 510 35.09 12.98 15.27
C THR A 510 36.00 13.83 14.39
N ALA A 511 35.46 14.54 13.39
CA ALA A 511 36.22 15.35 12.45
C ALA A 511 36.35 16.80 12.92
N LYS A 512 37.46 17.45 12.56
CA LYS A 512 37.73 18.85 12.88
C LYS A 512 36.61 19.76 12.36
N SER A 513 36.16 20.68 13.20
CA SER A 513 35.26 21.76 12.79
C SER A 513 35.85 22.54 11.60
N LYS A 514 34.98 22.87 10.64
CA LYS A 514 35.32 23.64 9.45
C LYS A 514 35.40 25.15 9.72
N LEU A 515 35.01 25.59 10.92
CA LEU A 515 35.13 26.99 11.31
C LEU A 515 36.59 27.35 11.59
N ALA A 516 37.00 28.55 11.16
CA ALA A 516 38.32 29.08 11.48
C ALA A 516 38.38 29.72 12.87
N GLU A 517 37.29 30.33 13.32
CA GLU A 517 37.18 31.03 14.60
C GLU A 517 36.14 30.34 15.49
N ASN A 518 36.44 30.23 16.78
CA ASN A 518 35.57 29.58 17.78
C ASN A 518 35.18 28.14 17.41
N ALA A 519 36.07 27.44 16.70
CA ALA A 519 35.90 26.06 16.30
C ALA A 519 35.72 25.16 17.53
N ASN A 520 34.72 24.27 17.48
CA ASN A 520 34.59 23.22 18.47
C ASN A 520 35.85 22.33 18.50
N VAL A 521 36.31 22.03 19.71
CA VAL A 521 37.43 21.11 19.95
C VAL A 521 36.88 19.90 20.67
N HIS A 522 36.94 18.75 20.00
CA HIS A 522 36.39 17.50 20.52
C HIS A 522 37.25 16.98 21.69
N PRO A 523 36.64 16.47 22.78
CA PRO A 523 37.37 15.71 23.78
C PRO A 523 38.04 14.47 23.14
N THR A 524 39.31 14.21 23.43
CA THR A 524 40.09 13.13 22.80
C THR A 524 39.46 11.75 22.98
N ILE A 525 38.75 11.53 24.09
CA ILE A 525 37.99 10.30 24.35
C ILE A 525 36.94 9.97 23.27
N MET A 526 36.47 10.96 22.48
CA MET A 526 35.55 10.73 21.36
C MET A 526 36.15 9.84 20.27
N ASN A 527 37.48 9.81 20.16
CA ASN A 527 38.20 8.95 19.22
C ASN A 527 38.31 7.50 19.72
N ASP A 528 38.12 7.25 21.02
CA ASP A 528 38.13 5.90 21.59
C ASP A 528 36.85 5.13 21.23
N PRO A 529 36.94 4.00 20.51
CA PRO A 529 35.77 3.17 20.20
C PRO A 529 35.00 2.72 21.43
N ARG A 530 35.67 2.43 22.56
CA ARG A 530 35.01 1.98 23.80
C ARG A 530 34.07 3.05 24.34
N PHE A 531 34.43 4.33 24.22
CA PHE A 531 33.56 5.44 24.60
C PHE A 531 32.30 5.48 23.73
N ARG A 532 32.44 5.38 22.41
CA ARG A 532 31.29 5.38 21.49
C ARG A 532 30.40 4.14 21.67
N GLN A 533 31.01 2.97 21.87
CA GLN A 533 30.31 1.75 22.25
C GLN A 533 29.57 1.90 23.58
N ALA A 534 30.17 2.57 24.57
CA ALA A 534 29.49 2.84 25.83
C ALA A 534 28.22 3.68 25.61
N LEU A 535 28.30 4.74 24.81
CA LEU A 535 27.12 5.53 24.45
C LEU A 535 26.06 4.70 23.70
N PHE A 536 26.48 3.82 22.78
CA PHE A 536 25.58 2.92 22.06
C PHE A 536 24.88 1.90 22.97
N TYR A 537 25.63 1.18 23.80
CA TYR A 537 25.06 0.19 24.71
C TYR A 537 24.29 0.84 25.87
N GLY A 538 24.61 2.09 26.20
CA GLY A 538 23.98 2.85 27.27
C GLY A 538 22.70 3.57 26.89
N PHE A 539 22.43 3.75 25.60
CA PHE A 539 21.21 4.40 25.14
C PHE A 539 20.03 3.42 25.11
N ASN A 540 19.06 3.59 26.01
CA ASN A 540 17.85 2.76 26.02
C ASN A 540 16.90 3.18 24.89
N ARG A 541 17.17 2.67 23.69
CA ARG A 541 16.41 2.99 22.48
C ARG A 541 14.99 2.42 22.47
N ASN A 542 14.72 1.32 23.17
CA ASN A 542 13.36 0.79 23.32
C ASN A 542 12.48 1.81 24.06
N TYR A 543 12.94 2.29 25.21
CA TYR A 543 12.21 3.33 25.96
C TYR A 543 12.07 4.61 25.15
N PHE A 544 13.13 5.02 24.44
CA PHE A 544 13.08 6.17 23.56
C PHE A 544 12.01 6.03 22.48
N ALA A 545 11.96 4.89 21.79
CA ALA A 545 10.98 4.60 20.75
C ALA A 545 9.55 4.54 21.28
N ASP A 546 9.32 3.87 22.42
CA ASP A 546 7.98 3.59 22.92
C ASP A 546 7.36 4.76 23.71
N PHE A 547 8.18 5.56 24.38
CA PHE A 547 7.70 6.56 25.35
C PHE A 547 8.13 7.99 25.07
N VAL A 548 9.24 8.21 24.37
CA VAL A 548 9.73 9.58 24.07
C VAL A 548 9.38 9.99 22.64
N TYR A 549 9.54 9.06 21.71
CA TYR A 549 9.42 9.30 20.28
C TYR A 549 8.52 8.26 19.59
N ALA A 550 7.46 7.81 20.25
CA ALA A 550 6.48 6.92 19.63
C ALA A 550 5.72 7.64 18.49
N PRO A 551 5.31 6.93 17.43
CA PRO A 551 5.26 5.47 17.29
C PRO A 551 6.48 4.85 16.56
N ASN A 552 7.64 5.50 16.62
CA ASN A 552 8.84 5.01 15.95
C ASN A 552 9.31 3.66 16.52
N THR A 553 10.22 2.97 15.83
CA THR A 553 10.70 1.64 16.27
C THR A 553 12.18 1.69 16.58
N ALA A 554 12.58 1.18 17.73
CA ALA A 554 13.98 1.06 18.11
C ALA A 554 14.77 0.21 17.11
N THR A 555 16.01 0.57 16.84
CA THR A 555 16.88 -0.16 15.91
C THR A 555 18.34 -0.04 16.31
N THR A 556 19.12 -1.10 16.09
CA THR A 556 20.59 -1.08 16.11
C THR A 556 21.18 -0.69 14.76
N LEU A 557 20.37 -0.68 13.70
CA LEU A 557 20.82 -0.45 12.34
C LEU A 557 20.81 1.04 12.00
N PRO A 558 21.83 1.55 11.29
CA PRO A 558 21.91 2.93 10.83
C PRO A 558 21.02 3.21 9.60
N ILE A 559 20.31 2.19 9.12
CA ILE A 559 19.39 2.20 7.98
C ILE A 559 17.93 1.97 8.44
N PRO A 560 16.93 2.23 7.58
CA PRO A 560 15.56 1.83 7.87
C PRO A 560 15.41 0.32 8.14
N LEU A 561 14.59 -0.06 9.11
CA LEU A 561 14.33 -1.46 9.45
C LEU A 561 13.65 -2.27 8.34
N ASP A 562 12.97 -1.59 7.42
CA ASP A 562 12.30 -2.17 6.26
C ASP A 562 13.19 -2.28 5.02
N THR A 563 14.49 -1.98 5.14
CA THR A 563 15.42 -2.09 4.01
C THR A 563 15.73 -3.56 3.66
N LYS A 564 15.56 -3.89 2.37
CA LYS A 564 15.85 -5.18 1.75
C LYS A 564 17.11 -5.13 0.87
N ALA A 565 17.57 -6.29 0.38
CA ALA A 565 18.53 -6.28 -0.73
C ALA A 565 17.79 -5.95 -2.03
N TYR A 566 16.74 -6.72 -2.33
CA TYR A 566 15.88 -6.53 -3.50
C TYR A 566 14.42 -6.36 -3.11
N ILE A 567 13.64 -5.77 -4.00
CA ILE A 567 12.23 -5.43 -3.77
C ILE A 567 11.40 -6.68 -3.45
N GLN A 568 11.64 -7.80 -4.14
CA GLN A 568 10.91 -9.06 -3.95
C GLN A 568 11.37 -9.88 -2.74
N ASP A 569 12.47 -9.51 -2.06
CA ASP A 569 12.98 -10.31 -0.94
C ASP A 569 11.94 -10.40 0.18
N PRO A 570 11.65 -11.61 0.70
CA PRO A 570 10.64 -11.80 1.73
C PRO A 570 11.05 -11.23 3.08
N LEU A 571 12.36 -11.08 3.33
CA LEU A 571 12.91 -10.62 4.59
C LEU A 571 13.58 -9.26 4.44
N PHE A 572 13.37 -8.38 5.42
CA PHE A 572 14.24 -7.23 5.63
C PHE A 572 15.61 -7.71 6.13
N TYR A 573 16.67 -6.92 5.93
CA TYR A 573 17.99 -7.26 6.47
C TYR A 573 17.95 -7.49 8.00
N SER A 574 17.16 -6.67 8.71
CA SER A 574 16.92 -6.78 10.16
C SER A 574 16.29 -8.11 10.62
N GLN A 575 15.77 -8.91 9.69
CA GLN A 575 15.19 -10.23 9.94
C GLN A 575 16.06 -11.36 9.41
N SER A 576 17.17 -11.05 8.73
CA SER A 576 18.03 -12.04 8.10
C SER A 576 18.79 -12.88 9.14
N PRO A 577 19.10 -14.15 8.83
CA PRO A 577 19.98 -14.97 9.68
C PRO A 577 21.36 -14.33 9.92
N ASN A 578 21.86 -13.58 8.93
CA ASN A 578 23.15 -12.89 8.99
C ASN A 578 23.15 -11.78 10.06
N HIS A 579 22.14 -10.91 10.05
CA HIS A 579 21.97 -9.88 11.09
C HIS A 579 21.86 -10.52 12.49
N LEU A 580 21.03 -11.55 12.64
CA LEU A 580 20.88 -12.26 13.92
C LEU A 580 22.18 -12.91 14.39
N ALA A 581 23.01 -13.40 13.47
CA ALA A 581 24.33 -13.94 13.78
C ALA A 581 25.30 -12.85 14.25
N VAL A 582 25.29 -11.65 13.65
CA VAL A 582 26.08 -10.50 14.10
C VAL A 582 25.66 -10.08 15.52
N LEU A 583 24.36 -9.96 15.78
CA LEU A 583 23.86 -9.66 17.13
C LEU A 583 24.32 -10.71 18.15
N ALA A 584 24.22 -12.00 17.81
CA ALA A 584 24.69 -13.09 18.67
C ALA A 584 26.21 -13.05 18.92
N LYS A 585 27.01 -12.75 17.89
CA LYS A 585 28.48 -12.59 18.00
C LYS A 585 28.84 -11.49 18.99
N HIS A 586 28.12 -10.37 18.94
CA HIS A 586 28.30 -9.24 19.87
C HIS A 586 27.56 -9.44 21.21
N GLY A 587 26.91 -10.57 21.43
CA GLY A 587 26.14 -10.85 22.66
C GLY A 587 25.01 -9.84 22.88
N ILE A 588 24.36 -9.39 21.81
CA ILE A 588 23.19 -8.53 21.81
C ILE A 588 21.95 -9.42 21.64
N ALA A 589 21.08 -9.44 22.64
CA ALA A 589 19.79 -10.10 22.51
C ALA A 589 18.84 -9.17 21.70
N PRO A 590 18.18 -9.65 20.61
CA PRO A 590 17.42 -8.79 19.70
C PRO A 590 16.38 -7.90 20.40
N GLU A 591 15.69 -8.42 21.42
CA GLU A 591 14.68 -7.69 22.18
C GLU A 591 15.24 -6.49 22.96
N THR A 592 16.54 -6.46 23.20
CA THR A 592 17.17 -5.38 23.98
C THR A 592 17.38 -4.12 23.15
N ASN A 593 17.25 -4.14 21.82
CA ASN A 593 17.68 -2.96 21.07
C ASN A 593 19.19 -2.80 21.03
N GLY A 594 20.02 -3.63 21.69
CA GLY A 594 21.40 -3.29 22.02
C GLY A 594 21.56 -2.40 23.26
N TYR A 595 20.55 -2.30 24.14
CA TYR A 595 20.68 -1.65 25.44
C TYR A 595 21.22 -2.63 26.48
N ILE A 596 22.49 -2.45 26.86
CA ILE A 596 23.22 -3.33 27.79
C ILE A 596 23.97 -2.43 28.80
N PRO A 597 23.27 -1.89 29.81
CA PRO A 597 23.80 -0.83 30.67
C PRO A 597 25.05 -1.23 31.45
N GLU A 598 25.15 -2.48 31.91
CA GLU A 598 26.35 -2.95 32.63
C GLU A 598 27.59 -2.96 31.74
N ARG A 599 27.45 -3.39 30.47
CA ARG A 599 28.53 -3.34 29.47
C ARG A 599 28.89 -1.89 29.14
N ALA A 600 27.90 -1.03 28.97
CA ALA A 600 28.10 0.39 28.72
C ALA A 600 28.93 1.05 29.83
N ILE A 601 28.57 0.80 31.09
CA ILE A 601 29.30 1.35 32.26
C ILE A 601 30.74 0.85 32.28
N ALA A 602 30.99 -0.44 32.02
CA ALA A 602 32.34 -1.00 31.98
C ALA A 602 33.21 -0.33 30.90
N LEU A 603 32.71 -0.26 29.67
CA LEU A 603 33.39 0.38 28.55
C LEU A 603 33.67 1.87 28.79
N PHE A 604 32.69 2.60 29.36
CA PHE A 604 32.87 4.00 29.74
C PHE A 604 33.97 4.16 30.79
N ASN A 605 33.98 3.31 31.83
CA ASN A 605 34.99 3.37 32.88
C ASN A 605 36.39 3.16 32.31
N ASP A 606 36.56 2.19 31.41
CA ASP A 606 37.86 1.91 30.80
C ASP A 606 38.34 3.09 29.95
N ALA A 607 37.49 3.60 29.06
CA ALA A 607 37.83 4.77 28.23
C ALA A 607 38.09 6.03 29.07
N TYR A 608 37.27 6.28 30.10
CA TYR A 608 37.41 7.45 30.98
C TYR A 608 38.69 7.37 31.82
N ASN A 609 39.05 6.20 32.32
CA ASN A 609 40.28 6.01 33.09
C ASN A 609 41.53 6.25 32.23
N ASP A 610 41.53 5.78 30.98
CA ASP A 610 42.63 6.03 30.04
C ASP A 610 42.70 7.52 29.66
N TRP A 611 41.55 8.16 29.45
CA TRP A 611 41.46 9.60 29.22
C TRP A 611 41.99 10.42 30.41
N LEU A 612 41.74 10.00 31.64
CA LEU A 612 42.35 10.61 32.84
C LEU A 612 43.87 10.34 32.90
N ALA A 613 44.34 9.17 32.48
CA ALA A 613 45.76 8.83 32.45
C ALA A 613 46.55 9.67 31.42
N GLU A 614 45.89 10.16 30.37
CA GLU A 614 46.42 11.18 29.44
C GLU A 614 46.59 12.57 30.08
N GLY A 615 46.14 12.76 31.32
CA GLY A 615 46.26 14.01 32.09
C GLY A 615 45.03 14.91 32.03
N ASN A 616 43.94 14.45 31.42
CA ASN A 616 42.66 15.17 31.43
C ASN A 616 42.02 15.11 32.83
N THR A 617 41.11 16.04 33.13
CA THR A 617 40.43 16.12 34.44
C THR A 617 38.98 16.54 34.31
N GLY A 618 38.16 16.23 35.31
CA GLY A 618 36.74 16.61 35.35
C GLY A 618 35.86 15.78 34.41
N PRO A 619 34.62 16.23 34.12
CA PRO A 619 33.73 15.51 33.24
C PRO A 619 34.10 15.69 31.76
N VAL A 620 33.91 14.65 30.96
CA VAL A 620 33.87 14.73 29.51
C VAL A 620 32.69 15.62 29.11
N THR A 621 32.98 16.84 28.63
CA THR A 621 31.95 17.81 28.27
C THR A 621 31.73 17.78 26.76
N LEU A 622 30.51 17.43 26.33
CA LEU A 622 30.13 17.32 24.93
C LEU A 622 29.18 18.46 24.55
N LYS A 623 29.52 19.19 23.49
CA LYS A 623 28.66 20.18 22.82
C LYS A 623 27.61 19.45 21.99
N VAL A 624 26.36 19.54 22.45
CA VAL A 624 25.21 18.94 21.76
C VAL A 624 24.38 20.03 21.11
N ILE A 625 24.21 20.01 19.79
CA ILE A 625 23.41 21.05 19.09
C ILE A 625 21.96 20.59 18.91
N ALA A 626 21.00 21.50 19.16
CA ALA A 626 19.58 21.20 19.01
C ALA A 626 18.74 22.44 18.64
N ALA A 627 17.72 22.22 17.80
CA ALA A 627 16.77 23.25 17.40
C ALA A 627 15.76 23.54 18.53
N SER A 628 15.61 24.81 18.89
CA SER A 628 14.66 25.31 19.88
C SER A 628 13.25 25.52 19.30
N GLY A 629 12.24 25.59 20.17
CA GLY A 629 10.86 25.91 19.77
C GLY A 629 9.99 24.72 19.39
N SER A 630 10.48 23.49 19.58
CA SER A 630 9.71 22.25 19.43
C SER A 630 9.70 21.47 20.74
N THR A 631 8.51 21.30 21.32
CA THR A 631 8.32 20.52 22.56
C THR A 631 8.75 19.07 22.39
N LEU A 632 8.62 18.50 21.19
CA LEU A 632 9.09 17.15 20.89
C LEU A 632 10.62 17.07 20.89
N VAL A 633 11.31 18.03 20.25
CA VAL A 633 12.78 18.09 20.25
C VAL A 633 13.31 18.29 21.66
N GLU A 634 12.68 19.17 22.45
CA GLU A 634 13.00 19.38 23.87
C GLU A 634 12.87 18.09 24.69
N LYS A 635 11.79 17.34 24.52
CA LYS A 635 11.60 16.02 25.17
C LYS A 635 12.68 15.01 24.75
N MET A 636 12.96 14.91 23.45
CA MET A 636 13.98 13.99 22.94
C MET A 636 15.37 14.33 23.49
N MET A 637 15.76 15.59 23.45
CA MET A 637 17.07 16.02 23.96
C MET A 637 17.20 15.91 25.47
N ALA A 638 16.12 16.17 26.22
CA ALA A 638 16.09 15.94 27.65
C ALA A 638 16.33 14.45 27.98
N TYR A 639 15.71 13.55 27.21
CA TYR A 639 15.96 12.11 27.37
C TYR A 639 17.42 11.74 27.05
N VAL A 640 17.96 12.20 25.91
CA VAL A 640 19.37 11.95 25.53
C VAL A 640 20.32 12.39 26.63
N LYS A 641 20.14 13.61 27.16
CA LYS A 641 20.96 14.14 28.25
C LYS A 641 20.82 13.34 29.54
N ASN A 642 19.59 13.18 30.03
CA ASN A 642 19.37 12.55 31.33
C ASN A 642 19.76 11.08 31.33
N SER A 643 19.41 10.33 30.27
CA SER A 643 19.72 8.89 30.21
C SER A 643 21.22 8.60 30.26
N LEU A 644 22.05 9.40 29.58
CA LEU A 644 23.50 9.20 29.55
C LEU A 644 24.19 9.75 30.81
N GLU A 645 23.79 10.93 31.29
CA GLU A 645 24.38 11.51 32.51
C GLU A 645 24.01 10.74 33.77
N GLU A 646 22.80 10.20 33.86
CA GLU A 646 22.40 9.32 34.97
C GLU A 646 23.14 7.99 34.94
N LEU A 647 23.32 7.40 33.74
CA LEU A 647 24.00 6.12 33.59
C LEU A 647 25.49 6.20 33.93
N PHE A 648 26.17 7.24 33.44
CA PHE A 648 27.63 7.38 33.60
C PHE A 648 28.03 8.31 34.75
N GLY A 649 27.11 9.09 35.32
CA GLY A 649 27.38 10.05 36.38
C GLY A 649 27.73 11.44 35.84
N SER A 650 26.99 12.46 36.27
CA SER A 650 27.15 13.85 35.84
C SER A 650 28.47 14.50 36.26
N ASP A 651 29.19 13.88 37.20
CA ASP A 651 30.56 14.26 37.59
C ASP A 651 31.62 13.76 36.58
N ARG A 652 31.26 12.84 35.68
CA ARG A 652 32.16 12.22 34.69
C ARG A 652 31.80 12.52 33.25
N ILE A 653 30.52 12.80 32.94
CA ILE A 653 30.09 13.23 31.61
C ILE A 653 29.04 14.35 31.72
N VAL A 654 29.13 15.33 30.83
CA VAL A 654 28.18 16.43 30.70
C VAL A 654 27.82 16.67 29.24
N LEU A 655 26.56 16.50 28.89
CA LEU A 655 25.98 16.90 27.61
C LEU A 655 25.47 18.35 27.74
N ASN A 656 26.23 19.27 27.16
CA ASN A 656 25.89 20.69 27.11
C ASN A 656 25.04 20.97 25.85
N ILE A 657 23.72 21.05 26.03
CA ILE A 657 22.80 21.32 24.92
C ILE A 657 22.84 22.81 24.57
N VAL A 658 23.30 23.10 23.36
CA VAL A 658 23.28 24.42 22.73
C VAL A 658 22.01 24.55 21.91
N TRP A 659 21.03 25.25 22.48
CA TRP A 659 19.77 25.56 21.83
C TRP A 659 19.92 26.74 20.87
N ALA A 660 19.52 26.56 19.62
CA ALA A 660 19.50 27.62 18.60
C ALA A 660 18.26 27.49 17.71
N ASP A 661 18.04 28.45 16.80
CA ASP A 661 17.05 28.27 15.74
C ASP A 661 17.50 27.19 14.73
N GLN A 662 16.59 26.75 13.85
CA GLN A 662 16.87 25.72 12.86
C GLN A 662 17.99 26.10 11.89
N THR A 663 18.08 27.37 11.49
CA THR A 663 19.10 27.84 10.53
C THR A 663 20.49 27.73 11.14
N THR A 664 20.62 28.16 12.39
CA THR A 664 21.87 28.13 13.14
C THR A 664 22.29 26.69 13.46
N THR A 665 21.34 25.84 13.82
CA THR A 665 21.58 24.40 14.05
C THR A 665 22.09 23.72 12.78
N SER A 666 21.45 23.95 11.64
CA SER A 666 21.88 23.41 10.35
C SER A 666 23.24 23.96 9.91
N ALA A 667 23.55 25.23 10.19
CA ALA A 667 24.88 25.79 9.93
C ALA A 667 25.97 25.14 10.79
N ALA A 668 25.70 24.86 12.07
CA ALA A 668 26.62 24.13 12.94
C ALA A 668 26.86 22.69 12.43
N GLN A 669 25.82 21.99 11.97
CA GLN A 669 25.95 20.67 11.36
C GLN A 669 26.82 20.71 10.10
N ALA A 670 26.55 21.62 9.17
CA ALA A 670 27.29 21.73 7.92
C ALA A 670 28.78 22.06 8.13
N ASN A 671 29.08 22.84 9.17
CA ASN A 671 30.43 23.21 9.58
C ASN A 671 31.10 22.20 10.51
N TRP A 672 30.46 21.09 10.86
CA TRP A 672 30.99 20.10 11.83
C TRP A 672 31.36 20.76 13.18
N ASP A 673 30.56 21.73 13.62
CA ASP A 673 30.81 22.51 14.83
C ASP A 673 30.01 22.00 16.04
N PHE A 674 30.08 20.69 16.30
CA PHE A 674 29.37 19.99 17.38
C PHE A 674 30.10 18.69 17.75
N ASP A 675 29.81 18.12 18.92
CA ASP A 675 30.24 16.76 19.28
C ASP A 675 29.12 15.74 18.99
N ILE A 676 27.89 16.08 19.40
CA ILE A 676 26.70 15.26 19.16
C ILE A 676 25.58 16.09 18.53
N ALA A 677 24.87 15.52 17.56
CA ALA A 677 23.61 16.05 17.05
C ALA A 677 22.58 14.91 16.90
N LEU A 678 21.33 15.15 17.26
CA LEU A 678 20.24 14.21 16.95
C LEU A 678 19.70 14.55 15.56
N SER A 679 19.86 13.65 14.59
CA SER A 679 19.49 13.91 13.19
C SER A 679 18.79 12.71 12.54
N SER A 680 17.94 13.00 11.56
CA SER A 680 17.30 11.98 10.71
C SER A 680 17.75 12.18 9.28
N ILE A 681 18.59 11.27 8.79
CA ILE A 681 19.20 11.33 7.46
C ILE A 681 19.11 9.93 6.86
N GLY A 682 18.62 9.85 5.62
CA GLY A 682 18.40 8.60 4.91
C GLY A 682 18.06 8.89 3.45
N PHE A 683 17.88 7.83 2.66
CA PHE A 683 17.66 7.93 1.22
C PHE A 683 16.19 7.80 0.82
N GLY A 684 15.29 7.49 1.76
CA GLY A 684 13.86 7.34 1.47
C GLY A 684 13.52 6.08 0.65
N ALA A 685 14.39 5.07 0.67
CA ALA A 685 14.23 3.80 -0.06
C ALA A 685 14.23 2.60 0.90
N SER A 686 13.35 1.63 0.65
CA SER A 686 13.21 0.37 1.41
C SER A 686 13.99 -0.80 0.77
N TYR A 687 14.94 -0.53 -0.11
CA TYR A 687 15.77 -1.54 -0.78
C TYR A 687 17.21 -1.05 -0.96
N GLY A 688 18.11 -1.95 -1.35
CA GLY A 688 19.52 -1.61 -1.55
C GLY A 688 20.30 -1.47 -0.25
N VAL A 689 20.10 -2.42 0.68
CA VAL A 689 20.81 -2.50 1.96
C VAL A 689 22.33 -2.41 1.78
N GLN A 690 22.88 -3.01 0.73
CA GLN A 690 24.31 -3.08 0.43
C GLN A 690 24.96 -1.71 0.25
N TRP A 691 24.26 -0.73 -0.33
CA TRP A 691 24.82 0.61 -0.51
C TRP A 691 24.38 1.56 0.61
N GLN A 692 23.16 1.44 1.13
CA GLN A 692 22.65 2.31 2.19
C GLN A 692 23.46 2.16 3.49
N PHE A 693 23.76 0.92 3.88
CA PHE A 693 24.44 0.64 5.14
C PHE A 693 25.83 1.28 5.19
N PRO A 694 26.77 0.99 4.28
CA PRO A 694 28.11 1.58 4.33
C PRO A 694 28.08 3.09 4.05
N ALA A 695 27.18 3.58 3.19
CA ALA A 695 27.04 5.00 2.89
C ALA A 695 26.72 5.83 4.15
N ILE A 696 25.80 5.37 4.98
CA ILE A 696 25.41 6.08 6.21
C ILE A 696 26.44 5.83 7.33
N SER A 697 26.92 4.59 7.47
CA SER A 697 27.76 4.18 8.59
C SER A 697 29.17 4.73 8.51
N PHE A 698 29.78 4.69 7.32
CA PHE A 698 31.22 4.88 7.16
C PHE A 698 31.57 6.00 6.16
N MET A 699 30.70 6.31 5.20
CA MET A 699 31.05 7.17 4.06
C MET A 699 30.25 8.47 3.95
N GLY A 700 29.51 8.87 4.99
CA GLY A 700 28.52 9.95 4.91
C GLY A 700 29.03 11.27 4.30
N ALA A 701 30.26 11.68 4.62
CA ALA A 701 30.86 12.88 4.06
C ALA A 701 31.19 12.74 2.56
N LEU A 702 31.61 11.54 2.13
CA LEU A 702 32.00 11.24 0.75
C LEU A 702 30.79 11.13 -0.19
N VAL A 703 29.64 10.67 0.32
CA VAL A 703 28.38 10.51 -0.45
C VAL A 703 27.48 11.75 -0.40
N GLY A 704 28.04 12.91 -0.03
CA GLY A 704 27.33 14.18 -0.08
C GLY A 704 26.35 14.42 1.07
N ALA A 705 26.54 13.78 2.24
CA ALA A 705 25.81 14.09 3.47
C ALA A 705 26.63 14.93 4.48
N ALA A 706 27.81 15.42 4.08
CA ALA A 706 28.69 16.26 4.90
C ALA A 706 27.97 17.51 5.46
N GLN A 707 27.13 18.16 4.65
CA GLN A 707 26.35 19.33 5.04
C GLN A 707 25.22 19.02 6.04
N LEU A 708 24.87 17.74 6.21
CA LEU A 708 23.86 17.27 7.17
C LEU A 708 24.51 16.85 8.49
N GLY A 709 25.84 16.98 8.61
CA GLY A 709 26.61 16.67 9.81
C GLY A 709 27.27 15.29 9.82
N LEU A 710 27.07 14.44 8.81
CA LEU A 710 27.81 13.17 8.73
C LEU A 710 29.27 13.45 8.37
N SER A 711 30.17 13.23 9.34
CA SER A 711 31.59 13.51 9.20
C SER A 711 32.41 12.28 8.77
N GLN A 712 31.84 11.08 8.85
CA GLN A 712 32.52 9.83 8.49
C GLN A 712 32.92 9.85 7.00
N PRO A 713 34.13 9.36 6.62
CA PRO A 713 35.07 8.59 7.44
C PRO A 713 36.09 9.44 8.21
N TYR A 714 35.92 10.76 8.30
CA TYR A 714 36.95 11.63 8.84
C TYR A 714 37.05 11.62 10.36
N GLN A 715 38.28 11.63 10.86
CA GLN A 715 38.66 11.83 12.25
C GLN A 715 39.72 12.92 12.33
N TYR A 716 39.65 13.78 13.35
CA TYR A 716 40.66 14.79 13.62
C TYR A 716 41.93 14.16 14.18
N ASP A 717 43.05 14.48 13.55
CA ASP A 717 44.38 14.18 14.03
C ASP A 717 45.06 15.46 14.57
N PRO A 718 45.29 15.55 15.89
CA PRO A 718 45.94 16.71 16.50
C PRO A 718 47.43 16.83 16.14
N GLU A 719 48.11 15.76 15.72
CA GLU A 719 49.52 15.81 15.35
C GLU A 719 49.74 16.51 14.01
N THR A 720 48.84 16.27 13.05
CA THR A 720 48.87 16.88 11.72
C THR A 720 47.96 18.10 11.58
N ASP A 721 47.18 18.41 12.61
CA ASP A 721 46.12 19.43 12.63
C ASP A 721 45.12 19.30 11.46
N SER A 722 44.83 18.07 11.05
CA SER A 722 44.05 17.77 9.84
C SER A 722 43.02 16.66 10.07
N ASN A 723 42.14 16.45 9.08
CA ASN A 723 41.23 15.31 9.08
C ASN A 723 41.90 14.14 8.35
N VAL A 724 42.02 13.01 9.02
CA VAL A 724 42.49 11.72 8.49
C VAL A 724 41.34 10.73 8.37
N TYR A 725 41.53 9.61 7.69
CA TYR A 725 40.55 8.52 7.73
C TYR A 725 40.58 7.82 9.08
N ALA A 726 39.40 7.55 9.63
CA ALA A 726 39.26 6.82 10.87
C ALA A 726 39.69 5.35 10.68
N PRO A 727 40.17 4.66 11.74
CA PRO A 727 40.72 3.31 11.61
C PRO A 727 39.78 2.28 10.97
N TYR A 728 38.47 2.37 11.24
CA TYR A 728 37.47 1.48 10.65
C TYR A 728 37.44 1.50 9.12
N PHE A 729 37.94 2.56 8.48
CA PHE A 729 37.90 2.70 7.03
C PHE A 729 38.91 1.77 6.34
N GLU A 730 39.95 1.38 7.07
CA GLU A 730 41.02 0.47 6.62
C GLU A 730 40.84 -0.96 7.18
N GLU A 731 39.76 -1.23 7.91
CA GLU A 731 39.47 -2.59 8.41
C GLU A 731 39.21 -3.54 7.24
N GLU A 732 39.82 -4.72 7.31
CA GLU A 732 39.65 -5.75 6.29
C GLU A 732 38.37 -6.53 6.51
N LEU A 733 37.64 -6.76 5.42
CA LEU A 733 36.51 -7.70 5.36
C LEU A 733 36.85 -8.88 4.45
N GLU A 734 36.38 -10.07 4.84
CA GLU A 734 36.49 -11.28 4.04
C GLU A 734 35.10 -11.87 3.81
N VAL A 735 34.69 -12.00 2.54
CA VAL A 735 33.34 -12.45 2.19
C VAL A 735 33.38 -13.46 1.06
N ASP A 736 32.64 -14.55 1.23
CA ASP A 736 32.39 -15.54 0.17
C ASP A 736 31.31 -15.04 -0.80
N LEU A 737 31.77 -14.65 -1.99
CA LEU A 737 31.04 -14.06 -3.11
C LEU A 737 31.16 -14.93 -4.38
N MET A 738 31.18 -16.25 -4.21
CA MET A 738 31.35 -17.18 -5.33
C MET A 738 30.25 -17.03 -6.40
N ALA A 739 29.00 -16.81 -6.01
CA ALA A 739 27.91 -16.66 -6.99
C ALA A 739 28.09 -15.39 -7.83
N THR A 740 28.54 -14.29 -7.20
CA THR A 740 28.90 -13.06 -7.90
C THR A 740 30.07 -13.28 -8.87
N TYR A 741 31.09 -14.01 -8.45
CA TYR A 741 32.23 -14.34 -9.30
C TYR A 741 31.82 -15.15 -10.54
N GLU A 742 31.02 -16.21 -10.35
CA GLU A 742 30.48 -17.02 -11.44
C GLU A 742 29.61 -16.17 -12.38
N TYR A 743 28.75 -15.32 -11.82
CA TYR A 743 27.92 -14.39 -12.59
C TYR A 743 28.75 -13.43 -13.44
N LEU A 744 29.80 -12.80 -12.89
CA LEU A 744 30.64 -11.86 -13.63
C LEU A 744 31.44 -12.56 -14.75
N ILE A 745 31.89 -13.80 -14.55
CA ILE A 745 32.51 -14.62 -15.60
C ILE A 745 31.52 -14.85 -16.74
N ASP A 746 30.31 -15.31 -16.41
CA ASP A 746 29.28 -15.62 -17.39
C ASP A 746 28.82 -14.36 -18.14
N LEU A 747 28.66 -13.25 -17.42
CA LEU A 747 28.31 -11.96 -18.00
C LEU A 747 29.40 -11.46 -18.96
N LYS A 748 30.67 -11.57 -18.56
CA LYS A 748 31.81 -11.20 -19.42
C LYS A 748 31.88 -12.05 -20.69
N ALA A 749 31.56 -13.34 -20.59
CA ALA A 749 31.54 -14.25 -21.74
C ALA A 749 30.39 -13.95 -22.72
N GLN A 750 29.31 -13.32 -22.25
CA GLN A 750 28.11 -12.97 -23.03
C GLN A 750 28.12 -11.53 -23.56
N THR A 751 28.99 -10.68 -23.03
CA THR A 751 29.08 -9.25 -23.37
C THR A 751 30.11 -9.05 -24.48
N ASP A 752 29.82 -8.19 -25.47
CA ASP A 752 30.83 -7.78 -26.45
C ASP A 752 32.01 -7.13 -25.71
N PRO A 753 33.28 -7.46 -26.03
CA PRO A 753 34.43 -6.81 -25.40
C PRO A 753 34.40 -5.28 -25.41
N GLU A 754 33.76 -4.64 -26.40
CA GLU A 754 33.61 -3.17 -26.44
C GLU A 754 32.55 -2.64 -25.45
N ASP A 755 31.63 -3.49 -25.00
CA ASP A 755 30.54 -3.18 -24.06
C ASP A 755 30.83 -3.65 -22.62
N TRP A 756 32.00 -4.23 -22.36
CA TRP A 756 32.41 -4.62 -21.00
C TRP A 756 32.83 -3.40 -20.18
N MET A 757 32.22 -3.24 -19.00
CA MET A 757 32.43 -2.06 -18.16
C MET A 757 33.64 -2.22 -17.24
N ASP A 758 34.44 -1.16 -17.10
CA ASP A 758 35.62 -1.13 -16.21
C ASP A 758 35.24 -1.43 -14.75
N ASP A 759 34.09 -0.95 -14.26
CA ASP A 759 33.60 -1.23 -12.90
C ASP A 759 33.39 -2.74 -12.68
N TYR A 760 32.82 -3.47 -13.67
CA TYR A 760 32.67 -4.92 -13.59
C TYR A 760 34.02 -5.64 -13.65
N GLN A 761 34.96 -5.13 -14.46
CA GLN A 761 36.31 -5.67 -14.50
C GLN A 761 37.01 -5.52 -13.15
N TYR A 762 36.91 -4.35 -12.52
CA TYR A 762 37.50 -4.07 -11.22
C TYR A 762 36.97 -5.02 -10.15
N PHE A 763 35.66 -5.26 -10.10
CA PHE A 763 35.09 -6.19 -9.13
C PHE A 763 35.46 -7.64 -9.44
N LEU A 764 35.49 -8.03 -10.72
CA LEU A 764 35.95 -9.36 -11.13
C LEU A 764 37.41 -9.60 -10.69
N ASP A 765 38.30 -8.63 -10.91
CA ASP A 765 39.72 -8.69 -10.50
C ASP A 765 39.84 -8.86 -8.98
N ALA A 766 39.01 -8.15 -8.20
CA ALA A 766 38.96 -8.28 -6.75
C ALA A 766 38.51 -9.68 -6.29
N LEU A 767 37.84 -10.46 -7.14
CA LEU A 767 37.36 -11.82 -6.85
C LEU A 767 38.23 -12.92 -7.46
N GLU A 768 39.18 -12.60 -8.33
CA GLU A 768 40.10 -13.59 -8.88
C GLU A 768 40.98 -14.23 -7.79
N ALA A 769 41.46 -15.44 -8.07
CA ALA A 769 42.38 -16.13 -7.18
C ALA A 769 43.72 -15.39 -7.10
N THR A 770 44.22 -15.21 -5.89
CA THR A 770 45.58 -14.71 -5.64
C THR A 770 46.37 -15.77 -4.84
N GLU A 771 47.62 -15.46 -4.47
CA GLU A 771 48.36 -16.36 -3.56
C GLU A 771 47.68 -16.49 -2.19
N ASP A 772 46.94 -15.46 -1.76
CA ASP A 772 46.42 -15.34 -0.40
C ASP A 772 44.92 -15.66 -0.26
N LYS A 773 44.19 -15.81 -1.37
CA LYS A 773 42.76 -16.16 -1.38
C LYS A 773 42.36 -16.97 -2.64
N PRO A 774 41.44 -17.94 -2.52
CA PRO A 774 40.86 -18.61 -3.68
C PRO A 774 39.93 -17.66 -4.44
N ALA A 775 39.62 -18.00 -5.69
CA ALA A 775 38.63 -17.29 -6.49
C ALA A 775 37.26 -17.29 -5.81
N GLY A 776 36.47 -16.23 -6.01
CA GLY A 776 35.15 -16.06 -5.39
C GLY A 776 35.17 -15.58 -3.94
N ILE A 777 36.33 -15.51 -3.29
CA ILE A 777 36.48 -14.87 -1.98
C ILE A 777 36.95 -13.43 -2.19
N TYR A 778 36.18 -12.48 -1.67
CA TYR A 778 36.64 -11.10 -1.53
C TYR A 778 37.47 -10.95 -0.24
N ARG A 779 38.61 -10.26 -0.34
CA ARG A 779 39.38 -9.77 0.81
C ARG A 779 39.88 -8.37 0.46
N GLY A 780 39.48 -7.36 1.22
CA GLY A 780 39.82 -5.95 0.99
C GLY A 780 39.27 -5.06 2.12
N THR A 781 39.49 -3.75 2.03
CA THR A 781 39.12 -2.83 3.11
C THR A 781 37.65 -2.39 3.06
N VAL A 782 37.14 -1.85 4.16
CA VAL A 782 35.84 -1.14 4.23
C VAL A 782 35.74 -0.05 3.17
N ALA A 783 36.83 0.69 2.93
CA ALA A 783 36.90 1.70 1.88
C ALA A 783 36.70 1.09 0.49
N ASP A 784 37.47 0.04 0.16
CA ASP A 784 37.44 -0.60 -1.17
C ASP A 784 36.07 -1.22 -1.47
N MET A 785 35.49 -1.97 -0.53
CA MET A 785 34.15 -2.55 -0.72
C MET A 785 33.08 -1.46 -0.77
N GLY A 786 33.20 -0.41 0.06
CA GLY A 786 32.30 0.75 -0.01
C GLY A 786 32.31 1.42 -1.37
N GLU A 787 33.48 1.55 -1.99
CA GLU A 787 33.65 2.06 -3.35
C GLU A 787 33.01 1.13 -4.39
N ILE A 788 33.28 -0.18 -4.34
CA ILE A 788 32.67 -1.19 -5.22
C ILE A 788 31.15 -1.10 -5.21
N LEU A 789 30.54 -0.96 -4.02
CA LEU A 789 29.09 -0.88 -3.87
C LEU A 789 28.51 0.46 -4.31
N ALA A 790 29.33 1.51 -4.41
CA ALA A 790 28.96 2.82 -4.93
C ALA A 790 29.22 2.96 -6.45
N MET A 791 29.88 1.98 -7.08
CA MET A 791 30.15 1.99 -8.53
C MET A 791 28.86 2.03 -9.33
N ARG A 792 28.93 2.69 -10.49
CA ARG A 792 27.78 2.86 -11.37
C ARG A 792 27.31 1.52 -11.93
N TYR A 793 28.25 0.64 -12.30
CA TYR A 793 27.97 -0.69 -12.77
C TYR A 793 28.48 -1.72 -11.76
N ASN A 794 27.59 -2.24 -10.94
CA ASN A 794 27.88 -3.33 -10.02
C ASN A 794 26.77 -4.39 -10.13
N PRO A 795 27.05 -5.66 -9.81
CA PRO A 795 26.11 -6.77 -9.99
C PRO A 795 24.94 -6.73 -9.00
N TYR A 796 24.91 -5.76 -8.07
CA TYR A 796 23.89 -5.58 -7.05
C TYR A 796 23.08 -4.32 -7.33
N ASP A 797 22.31 -4.34 -8.41
CA ASP A 797 21.40 -3.24 -8.72
C ASP A 797 20.15 -3.29 -7.84
N GLY A 798 19.53 -2.13 -7.59
CA GLY A 798 18.27 -2.05 -6.82
C GLY A 798 17.06 -2.54 -7.62
N THR A 799 17.17 -3.68 -8.31
CA THR A 799 16.13 -4.25 -9.18
C THR A 799 15.02 -4.95 -8.40
N ALA A 800 13.99 -5.38 -9.13
CA ALA A 800 12.84 -6.06 -8.57
C ALA A 800 13.23 -7.40 -7.91
N ALA A 801 14.06 -8.19 -8.57
CA ALA A 801 14.48 -9.53 -8.15
C ALA A 801 16.01 -9.64 -8.14
N GLN A 802 16.55 -10.61 -7.42
CA GLN A 802 17.99 -10.89 -7.49
C GLN A 802 18.43 -11.19 -8.94
N PRO A 803 19.56 -10.63 -9.41
CA PRO A 803 20.02 -10.78 -10.79
C PRO A 803 20.57 -12.19 -11.09
N PHE A 804 20.96 -12.93 -10.05
CA PHE A 804 21.41 -14.32 -10.14
C PHE A 804 21.10 -15.08 -8.83
N PRO A 805 20.98 -16.41 -8.88
CA PRO A 805 20.75 -17.21 -7.68
C PRO A 805 21.84 -17.00 -6.64
N GLY A 806 21.45 -16.55 -5.44
CA GLY A 806 22.37 -16.37 -4.31
C GLY A 806 22.75 -14.91 -4.04
N ALA A 807 22.44 -13.96 -4.92
CA ALA A 807 22.82 -12.55 -4.74
C ALA A 807 22.29 -11.95 -3.43
N THR A 808 21.03 -12.24 -3.05
CA THR A 808 20.46 -11.81 -1.76
C THR A 808 21.30 -12.32 -0.58
N SER A 809 21.70 -13.59 -0.61
CA SER A 809 22.50 -14.19 0.46
C SER A 809 23.89 -13.56 0.55
N GLU A 810 24.52 -13.25 -0.59
CA GLU A 810 25.84 -12.62 -0.62
C GLU A 810 25.78 -11.16 -0.15
N ILE A 811 24.75 -10.41 -0.52
CA ILE A 811 24.49 -9.07 0.02
C ILE A 811 24.34 -9.10 1.54
N TRP A 812 23.58 -10.05 2.09
CA TRP A 812 23.44 -10.16 3.55
C TRP A 812 24.76 -10.52 4.24
N LYS A 813 25.65 -11.30 3.61
CA LYS A 813 27.01 -11.53 4.14
C LYS A 813 27.83 -10.23 4.13
N ILE A 814 27.83 -9.49 3.02
CA ILE A 814 28.54 -8.20 2.91
C ILE A 814 28.09 -7.23 4.01
N VAL A 815 26.77 -7.03 4.15
CA VAL A 815 26.24 -6.10 5.14
C VAL A 815 26.51 -6.59 6.57
N ALA A 816 26.53 -7.90 6.82
CA ALA A 816 26.89 -8.43 8.13
C ALA A 816 28.34 -8.15 8.53
N GLU A 817 29.29 -8.20 7.60
CA GLU A 817 30.68 -7.78 7.87
C GLU A 817 30.75 -6.28 8.17
N PHE A 818 30.03 -5.44 7.41
CA PHE A 818 29.94 -4.01 7.73
C PHE A 818 29.27 -3.76 9.09
N GLU A 819 28.23 -4.52 9.45
CA GLU A 819 27.55 -4.40 10.73
C GLU A 819 28.44 -4.83 11.90
N ASP A 820 29.24 -5.88 11.71
CA ASP A 820 30.21 -6.34 12.68
C ASP A 820 31.24 -5.25 13.01
N ILE A 821 31.88 -4.68 11.98
CA ILE A 821 32.81 -3.55 12.12
C ILE A 821 32.09 -2.32 12.71
N PHE A 822 30.85 -2.08 12.31
CA PHE A 822 30.05 -0.98 12.84
C PHE A 822 29.86 -1.11 14.37
N LEU A 823 29.63 -2.31 14.89
CA LEU A 823 29.48 -2.54 16.34
C LEU A 823 30.80 -2.47 17.11
N GLU A 824 31.94 -2.68 16.44
CA GLU A 824 33.27 -2.48 17.02
C GLU A 824 33.62 -0.99 17.15
N TYR A 825 33.26 -0.19 16.15
CA TYR A 825 33.71 1.20 16.07
C TYR A 825 32.65 2.24 16.42
N VAL A 826 31.37 1.94 16.23
CA VAL A 826 30.20 2.80 16.50
C VAL A 826 30.43 4.24 16.03
N PRO A 827 30.53 4.48 14.71
CA PRO A 827 30.75 5.82 14.17
C PRO A 827 29.54 6.77 14.35
N LEU A 828 28.37 6.22 14.66
CA LEU A 828 27.15 6.94 15.05
C LEU A 828 26.26 6.00 15.86
N ILE A 829 25.24 6.53 16.56
CA ILE A 829 24.37 5.73 17.44
C ILE A 829 22.94 5.70 16.92
N PRO A 830 22.50 4.59 16.31
CA PRO A 830 21.12 4.36 15.91
C PRO A 830 20.17 4.44 17.10
N THR A 831 19.09 5.19 16.90
CA THR A 831 18.04 5.39 17.91
C THR A 831 16.75 4.69 17.47
N VAL A 832 16.14 5.17 16.38
CA VAL A 832 14.89 4.63 15.85
C VAL A 832 14.87 4.65 14.32
N THR A 833 14.11 3.73 13.72
CA THR A 833 13.58 3.92 12.37
C THR A 833 12.27 4.70 12.46
N ARG A 834 12.15 5.77 11.69
CA ARG A 834 10.93 6.59 11.69
C ARG A 834 9.75 5.84 11.10
N SER A 835 8.62 5.90 11.80
CA SER A 835 7.36 5.34 11.34
C SER A 835 6.15 6.17 11.78
N SER A 836 5.10 6.05 10.98
CA SER A 836 3.75 6.51 11.29
C SER A 836 2.89 5.31 11.69
N ALA A 837 1.91 5.53 12.57
CA ALA A 837 1.00 4.48 13.01
C ALA A 837 -0.46 4.92 12.89
N THR A 838 -1.31 4.03 12.38
CA THR A 838 -2.74 4.27 12.22
C THR A 838 -3.52 3.06 12.72
N VAL A 839 -4.50 3.29 13.60
CA VAL A 839 -5.41 2.25 14.08
C VAL A 839 -6.76 2.36 13.39
N TYR A 840 -7.31 1.23 12.99
CA TYR A 840 -8.61 1.13 12.34
C TYR A 840 -9.63 0.42 13.23
N LYS A 841 -10.91 0.75 13.07
CA LYS A 841 -11.98 -0.03 13.70
C LYS A 841 -12.08 -1.43 13.09
N PRO A 842 -12.50 -2.45 13.86
CA PRO A 842 -12.62 -3.83 13.35
C PRO A 842 -13.54 -4.01 12.13
N ASN A 843 -14.44 -3.04 11.88
CA ASN A 843 -15.32 -3.04 10.72
C ASN A 843 -14.66 -2.54 9.44
N VAL A 844 -13.47 -1.94 9.52
CA VAL A 844 -12.65 -1.63 8.34
C VAL A 844 -11.79 -2.85 8.05
N LYS A 845 -11.94 -3.44 6.87
CA LYS A 845 -11.08 -4.54 6.43
C LYS A 845 -10.14 -4.04 5.35
N ILE A 846 -8.85 -4.26 5.60
CA ILE A 846 -7.73 -4.00 4.71
C ILE A 846 -7.20 -5.38 4.32
N LEU A 847 -7.05 -5.66 3.02
CA LEU A 847 -6.62 -6.98 2.56
C LEU A 847 -5.11 -7.22 2.71
N TRP A 848 -4.32 -6.16 2.81
CA TRP A 848 -2.87 -6.21 2.91
C TRP A 848 -2.38 -5.92 4.34
N THR A 849 -1.18 -6.40 4.72
CA THR A 849 -0.74 -6.50 6.13
C THR A 849 0.03 -5.30 6.66
N HIS A 850 0.70 -4.54 5.81
CA HIS A 850 1.54 -3.40 6.20
C HIS A 850 1.54 -2.35 5.09
N TYR A 851 1.90 -1.10 5.41
CA TYR A 851 2.05 -0.11 4.36
C TYR A 851 3.08 -0.56 3.30
N SER A 852 2.79 -0.24 2.04
CA SER A 852 3.73 -0.40 0.92
C SER A 852 3.54 0.74 -0.06
N SER A 853 4.60 1.16 -0.73
CA SER A 853 4.52 2.10 -1.86
C SER A 853 3.72 1.55 -3.04
N ALA A 854 3.57 0.21 -3.15
CA ALA A 854 2.73 -0.44 -4.15
C ALA A 854 1.24 -0.07 -4.01
N PHE A 855 0.75 0.01 -2.77
CA PHE A 855 -0.67 0.21 -2.46
C PHE A 855 -0.95 1.55 -1.73
N GLY A 856 0.11 2.24 -1.34
CA GLY A 856 0.09 3.42 -0.49
C GLY A 856 -0.70 3.19 0.80
N TRP A 857 -1.23 4.28 1.34
CA TRP A 857 -2.09 4.26 2.52
C TRP A 857 -3.56 3.92 2.21
N GLY A 858 -3.92 3.51 0.99
CA GLY A 858 -5.34 3.38 0.66
C GLY A 858 -5.73 3.23 -0.79
N SER A 859 -5.33 2.14 -1.45
CA SER A 859 -6.15 1.72 -2.59
C SER A 859 -7.56 1.39 -2.07
N GLN A 860 -8.54 2.23 -2.42
CA GLN A 860 -9.95 2.09 -2.05
C GLN A 860 -10.54 0.75 -2.55
N ARG A 861 -9.83 0.10 -3.48
CA ARG A 861 -10.10 -1.20 -4.07
C ARG A 861 -9.85 -2.37 -3.12
N TYR A 862 -8.83 -2.31 -2.27
CA TYR A 862 -8.46 -3.42 -1.37
C TYR A 862 -8.91 -3.17 0.08
N ARG A 863 -9.82 -2.21 0.26
CA ARG A 863 -10.38 -1.83 1.56
C ARG A 863 -11.89 -1.74 1.51
N TYR A 864 -12.59 -2.23 2.53
CA TYR A 864 -14.06 -2.22 2.58
C TYR A 864 -14.59 -2.18 4.02
N LEU A 865 -15.88 -1.88 4.17
CA LEU A 865 -16.59 -1.90 5.45
C LEU A 865 -17.39 -3.18 5.59
N THR A 866 -17.14 -3.98 6.63
CA THR A 866 -17.95 -5.18 6.92
C THR A 866 -19.36 -4.83 7.42
N THR A 867 -19.58 -3.58 7.80
CA THR A 867 -20.90 -3.04 8.14
C THR A 867 -21.72 -2.65 6.91
N ASP A 868 -21.10 -2.55 5.73
CA ASP A 868 -21.84 -2.33 4.49
C ASP A 868 -22.58 -3.64 4.15
N PRO A 869 -23.91 -3.63 3.99
CA PRO A 869 -24.66 -4.83 3.63
C PRO A 869 -24.11 -5.54 2.40
N ASP A 870 -23.56 -4.81 1.44
CA ASP A 870 -22.99 -5.37 0.21
C ASP A 870 -21.70 -6.14 0.46
N PHE A 871 -20.90 -5.77 1.47
CA PHE A 871 -19.61 -6.38 1.82
C PHE A 871 -19.60 -7.14 3.16
N SER A 872 -20.76 -7.27 3.82
CA SER A 872 -20.92 -7.95 5.12
C SER A 872 -20.47 -9.42 5.17
N GLN A 873 -20.22 -10.05 4.02
CA GLN A 873 -19.71 -11.41 3.88
C GLN A 873 -18.31 -11.46 3.26
N GLY A 874 -17.60 -10.33 3.22
CA GLY A 874 -16.30 -10.17 2.54
C GLY A 874 -16.43 -9.52 1.15
N LEU A 875 -15.27 -9.22 0.53
CA LEU A 875 -15.19 -8.74 -0.86
C LEU A 875 -15.66 -9.79 -1.88
N TYR A 876 -15.54 -11.06 -1.51
CA TYR A 876 -15.90 -12.20 -2.36
C TYR A 876 -16.61 -13.26 -1.51
N ASN A 877 -17.85 -13.58 -1.87
CA ASN A 877 -18.55 -14.75 -1.34
C ASN A 877 -18.40 -15.87 -2.38
N SER A 878 -17.56 -16.85 -2.07
CA SER A 878 -17.09 -17.92 -2.96
C SER A 878 -18.15 -18.97 -3.25
N PHE A 879 -18.89 -18.85 -4.36
CA PHE A 879 -19.65 -19.98 -4.92
C PHE A 879 -19.66 -20.10 -6.46
N ALA A 880 -18.82 -19.36 -7.19
CA ALA A 880 -18.61 -19.63 -8.61
C ALA A 880 -17.11 -19.76 -8.90
N PRO A 881 -16.62 -20.94 -9.35
CA PRO A 881 -15.38 -20.99 -10.09
C PRO A 881 -15.48 -19.98 -11.24
N ARG A 882 -14.46 -19.15 -11.43
CA ARG A 882 -14.31 -18.43 -12.70
C ARG A 882 -14.30 -19.49 -13.80
N ALA A 883 -15.24 -19.41 -14.73
CA ALA A 883 -15.29 -20.25 -15.92
C ALA A 883 -14.34 -19.70 -16.97
#